data_AF-A0A430Q7Q5-F1
#
_entry.id   AF-A0A430Q7Q5-F1
#
_cell.length_a   1.000
_cell.length_b   1.000
_cell.length_c   1.000
_cell.angle_alpha   90.00
_cell.angle_beta   90.00
_cell.angle_gamma   90.00
#
_symmetry.space_group_name_H-M   'P 1'
#
loop_
_entity.id
_entity.type
_entity.pdbx_description
1 polymer ?
#
loop_
_entity_poly.entity_id
_entity_poly.type
_entity_poly.pdbx_seq_one_letter_code
_entity_poly.pdbx_strand_id
1 'polypeptide(L)'
;MYLNTFFPTMGRKYPLETPRSAMRGQCNGSSVLVQRTHKSPSLECSADWFKQEIKCQMERGGLFEDPFMPATDSTIKSGSSKQSYRWLRPVELSRCPRFVADGVSRFDIKQGELGNCWVIAALASLSMYPELFNQVVPPDQSFEKSSKYPYVGMFWFRFWQFGDWYDVVVDDRLPTRNGHLVFMHSADPNEFWSALLEKAYAKLVSSYDALRGGCTAEAMEDFTGGLTELVDLGAKAPTNIFAIMEHALNRATLMACSIDADPHEIEANGPLGLILGHAYSVTDIRQVVPPDQSFEKSSKYPYVGMFWFRFWQFGDWYDVVVDDRLPTRNGHLVFMHSADPNEFWSALLEKAYAKLVSSYDALRGGCTAEAMEDFTGGLTELVDLGAKAPTNIFAIMEHALNRATLMACSIDADPHEIEANGPLGLILGHAYSVTDIRQVHTNYQSQSIRLIRLRNPWGNDREWSGPWSDQSREWRNIPPDERKRIGLTFDEDGEFWMSFDDFVRYFSRLELCHLGPESIAYSPGPVNRRCNKRQWEMICEEGEWLRNSTAGGCSNFPNTFYMNPQFHVEVVGPDESDTDGNGTLVVGLMQKGLREKHIEPHVIGYSVFRMPPSAPNNRLLDRKFFMTNSSVARSPVFINMREVCGRHKLKPGHYVIIPELDDDTRITFMDGPDHPIRTADDNLIEKLQVVFNKIAGPTGAITYTQLQDILNEAFTKDFPFDGFSRETARSMMALMDADLSGGLGFDEFKKLWMELRIWKVLSSYKLF
;
A
#
# COMPACT_ATOMS: atom_id res chain seq x y z
N MET A 1 -16.84 -1.48 13.50
CA MET A 1 -16.33 -0.60 12.41
C MET A 1 -15.69 0.68 12.93
N TYR A 2 -14.67 1.22 12.23
CA TYR A 2 -13.82 2.38 12.64
C TYR A 2 -13.29 3.29 11.49
N LEU A 3 -13.04 4.61 11.72
CA LEU A 3 -12.13 5.54 10.96
C LEU A 3 -11.91 6.98 11.57
N ASN A 4 -10.75 7.66 11.37
CA ASN A 4 -10.51 9.15 11.55
C ASN A 4 -9.12 9.73 11.05
N THR A 5 -8.93 11.08 10.93
CA THR A 5 -7.73 11.86 10.40
C THR A 5 -7.37 13.20 11.15
N PHE A 6 -6.16 13.82 10.95
CA PHE A 6 -5.83 15.29 10.81
C PHE A 6 -4.29 15.67 10.70
N PHE A 7 -3.95 16.91 10.21
CA PHE A 7 -2.63 17.58 9.90
C PHE A 7 -2.03 18.49 11.04
N PRO A 8 -0.75 19.00 11.04
CA PRO A 8 -0.38 20.35 10.51
C PRO A 8 1.14 20.64 10.18
N THR A 9 1.47 21.94 9.96
CA THR A 9 2.62 22.61 9.28
C THR A 9 3.74 23.24 10.15
N MET A 10 4.80 23.72 9.46
CA MET A 10 5.72 24.87 9.68
C MET A 10 7.17 24.63 10.15
N GLY A 11 8.11 25.22 9.39
CA GLY A 11 9.55 25.20 9.63
C GLY A 11 10.15 26.47 10.26
N ARG A 12 11.49 26.53 10.32
CA ARG A 12 12.30 27.75 10.50
C ARG A 12 13.78 27.51 10.18
N LYS A 13 14.41 28.59 9.68
CA LYS A 13 15.81 28.80 9.22
C LYS A 13 16.84 28.77 10.35
N TYR A 14 18.13 28.58 10.02
CA TYR A 14 19.30 29.34 10.55
C TYR A 14 20.60 29.10 9.72
N PRO A 15 21.70 29.88 9.90
CA PRO A 15 22.64 30.32 8.86
C PRO A 15 24.10 29.84 9.03
N LEU A 16 24.95 29.99 7.99
CA LEU A 16 26.30 30.62 7.98
C LEU A 16 27.06 30.27 6.69
N GLU A 17 27.94 31.19 6.30
CA GLU A 17 28.56 31.34 4.97
C GLU A 17 29.64 30.29 4.65
N THR A 18 29.52 29.68 3.47
CA THR A 18 30.60 28.99 2.71
C THR A 18 30.96 29.89 1.50
N PRO A 19 31.87 29.53 0.54
CA PRO A 19 32.54 30.41 -0.46
C PRO A 19 31.67 31.27 -1.43
N ARG A 20 30.39 31.46 -1.11
CA ARG A 20 29.25 32.08 -1.79
C ARG A 20 29.38 33.57 -2.18
N SER A 21 30.53 34.23 -2.09
CA SER A 21 30.62 35.68 -2.37
C SER A 21 31.19 36.09 -3.73
N ALA A 22 31.44 35.16 -4.66
CA ALA A 22 32.27 35.46 -5.84
C ALA A 22 31.53 35.81 -7.16
N MET A 23 30.19 35.78 -7.26
CA MET A 23 29.50 36.08 -8.52
C MET A 23 28.36 37.08 -8.36
N ARG A 24 28.68 38.37 -8.43
CA ARG A 24 27.72 39.42 -8.82
C ARG A 24 28.30 40.29 -9.92
N GLY A 25 27.85 40.02 -11.14
CA GLY A 25 27.93 40.94 -12.26
C GLY A 25 28.21 40.21 -13.57
N GLN A 26 27.24 40.21 -14.49
CA GLN A 26 27.46 40.47 -15.92
C GLN A 26 26.13 40.53 -16.70
N CYS A 27 26.08 41.46 -17.67
CA CYS A 27 24.92 41.88 -18.47
C CYS A 27 24.92 41.30 -19.91
N ASN A 28 23.72 41.12 -20.46
CA ASN A 28 23.22 41.21 -21.86
C ASN A 28 24.15 40.94 -23.08
N GLY A 29 24.58 39.68 -23.25
CA GLY A 29 25.00 39.15 -24.55
C GLY A 29 24.76 37.64 -24.62
N SER A 30 23.67 37.18 -25.23
CA SER A 30 23.12 35.82 -25.05
C SER A 30 23.78 34.72 -25.89
N SER A 31 25.05 34.83 -26.30
CA SER A 31 25.72 33.75 -27.05
C SER A 31 26.75 33.04 -26.20
N VAL A 32 26.90 31.73 -26.44
CA VAL A 32 27.87 30.86 -25.76
C VAL A 32 29.32 31.29 -25.93
N LEU A 33 29.63 32.10 -26.95
CA LEU A 33 30.99 32.62 -27.17
C LEU A 33 31.33 33.83 -26.30
N VAL A 34 30.33 34.52 -25.75
CA VAL A 34 30.50 35.79 -25.05
C VAL A 34 30.17 35.65 -23.57
N GLN A 35 29.30 34.70 -23.20
CA GLN A 35 28.95 34.42 -21.82
C GLN A 35 29.27 32.98 -21.45
N ARG A 36 29.80 32.81 -20.23
CA ARG A 36 30.12 31.49 -19.66
C ARG A 36 28.86 30.64 -19.45
N THR A 37 27.74 31.27 -19.10
CA THR A 37 26.46 30.64 -18.74
C THR A 37 25.29 31.47 -19.27
N HIS A 38 24.16 30.84 -19.59
CA HIS A 38 22.93 31.52 -20.00
C HIS A 38 21.82 31.32 -18.97
N LYS A 39 21.21 32.41 -18.46
CA LYS A 39 20.08 32.30 -17.52
C LYS A 39 18.78 32.07 -18.29
N SER A 40 18.00 31.07 -17.89
CA SER A 40 16.73 30.73 -18.55
C SER A 40 15.63 30.38 -17.53
N PRO A 41 14.37 30.79 -17.76
CA PRO A 41 13.28 30.56 -16.83
C PRO A 41 12.71 29.13 -16.87
N SER A 42 12.91 28.37 -17.95
CA SER A 42 12.37 27.02 -18.12
C SER A 42 13.20 26.16 -19.07
N LEU A 43 13.00 24.84 -19.00
CA LEU A 43 13.72 23.87 -19.84
C LEU A 43 13.42 24.09 -21.32
N GLU A 44 12.18 24.46 -21.66
CA GLU A 44 11.76 24.75 -23.03
C GLU A 44 12.47 25.99 -23.59
N CYS A 45 12.53 27.07 -22.80
CA CYS A 45 13.26 28.28 -23.20
C CYS A 45 14.74 27.98 -23.45
N SER A 46 15.35 27.16 -22.60
CA SER A 46 16.74 26.75 -22.74
C SER A 46 16.96 25.87 -23.99
N ALA A 47 16.05 24.94 -24.25
CA ALA A 47 16.10 24.08 -25.44
C ALA A 47 16.01 24.90 -26.73
N ASP A 48 15.13 25.89 -26.79
CA ASP A 48 14.98 26.75 -27.97
C ASP A 48 16.18 27.69 -28.16
N TRP A 49 16.75 28.20 -27.06
CA TRP A 49 18.00 28.95 -27.10
C TRP A 49 19.17 28.09 -27.60
N PHE A 50 19.32 26.87 -27.09
CA PHE A 50 20.39 25.96 -27.51
C PHE A 50 20.29 25.56 -28.99
N LYS A 51 19.07 25.38 -29.54
CA LYS A 51 18.88 25.18 -30.99
C LYS A 51 19.41 26.34 -31.82
N GLN A 52 19.25 27.57 -31.34
CA GLN A 52 19.77 28.76 -32.03
C GLN A 52 21.31 28.78 -32.01
N GLU A 53 21.93 28.43 -30.88
CA GLU A 53 23.39 28.35 -30.79
C GLU A 53 23.97 27.24 -31.68
N ILE A 54 23.31 26.08 -31.78
CA ILE A 54 23.70 25.03 -32.76
C ILE A 54 23.64 25.57 -34.18
N LYS A 55 22.56 26.28 -34.55
CA LYS A 55 22.43 26.86 -35.89
C LYS A 55 23.56 27.86 -36.18
N CYS A 56 23.86 28.75 -35.24
CA CYS A 56 24.98 29.68 -35.34
C CYS A 56 26.33 28.94 -35.50
N GLN A 57 26.53 27.83 -34.79
CA GLN A 57 27.76 27.04 -34.90
C GLN A 57 27.85 26.33 -36.27
N MET A 58 26.74 25.82 -36.81
CA MET A 58 26.72 25.26 -38.16
C MET A 58 27.07 26.27 -39.23
N GLU A 59 26.55 27.50 -39.11
CA GLU A 59 26.84 28.61 -40.03
C GLU A 59 28.32 29.02 -39.99
N ARG A 60 28.95 28.96 -38.82
CA ARG A 60 30.40 29.18 -38.65
C ARG A 60 31.24 28.03 -39.23
N GLY A 61 30.73 26.81 -39.14
CA GLY A 61 31.42 25.60 -39.57
C GLY A 61 32.43 25.07 -38.54
N GLY A 62 32.78 23.80 -38.68
CA GLY A 62 33.66 23.10 -37.74
C GLY A 62 32.97 22.66 -36.44
N LEU A 63 33.72 21.96 -35.58
CA LEU A 63 33.24 21.57 -34.26
C LEU A 63 33.46 22.70 -33.26
N PHE A 64 32.55 22.82 -32.29
CA PHE A 64 32.61 23.84 -31.27
C PHE A 64 33.88 23.70 -30.41
N GLU A 65 34.44 24.86 -30.07
CA GLU A 65 35.56 25.01 -29.16
C GLU A 65 35.17 26.02 -28.08
N ASP A 66 35.12 25.56 -26.83
CA ASP A 66 34.66 26.37 -25.71
C ASP A 66 35.70 27.41 -25.30
N PRO A 67 35.41 28.73 -25.42
CA PRO A 67 36.35 29.78 -25.04
C PRO A 67 36.51 29.93 -23.52
N PHE A 68 35.56 29.42 -22.73
CA PHE A 68 35.56 29.57 -21.27
C PHE A 68 36.11 28.34 -20.53
N MET A 69 36.27 27.22 -21.24
CA MET A 69 36.88 26.00 -20.72
C MET A 69 37.84 25.41 -21.77
N PRO A 70 38.95 26.10 -22.11
CA PRO A 70 39.88 25.64 -23.12
C PRO A 70 40.51 24.30 -22.75
N ALA A 71 40.82 23.51 -23.78
CA ALA A 71 41.44 22.18 -23.67
C ALA A 71 42.94 22.28 -23.31
N THR A 72 43.24 22.84 -22.15
CA THR A 72 44.59 23.10 -21.62
C THR A 72 44.69 22.64 -20.16
N ASP A 73 45.90 22.33 -19.70
CA ASP A 73 46.11 21.86 -18.31
C ASP A 73 45.71 22.90 -17.25
N SER A 74 45.64 24.18 -17.62
CA SER A 74 45.20 25.27 -16.74
C SER A 74 43.74 25.17 -16.30
N THR A 75 42.88 24.50 -17.07
CA THR A 75 41.48 24.24 -16.67
C THR A 75 41.34 22.97 -15.83
N ILE A 76 42.42 22.19 -15.68
CA ILE A 76 42.48 20.98 -14.89
C ILE A 76 43.05 21.24 -13.48
N LYS A 77 44.20 21.90 -13.36
CA LYS A 77 44.86 22.23 -12.08
C LYS A 77 45.45 23.64 -12.08
N SER A 78 45.32 24.34 -10.95
CA SER A 78 45.96 25.65 -10.75
C SER A 78 47.41 25.48 -10.27
N GLY A 79 48.34 25.21 -11.19
CA GLY A 79 49.77 25.10 -10.87
C GLY A 79 50.61 24.32 -11.89
N SER A 80 51.94 24.28 -11.69
CA SER A 80 52.86 23.53 -12.57
C SER A 80 52.75 22.02 -12.38
N SER A 81 51.81 21.41 -13.10
CA SER A 81 51.68 19.95 -13.23
C SER A 81 52.82 19.38 -14.08
N LYS A 82 53.50 18.32 -13.60
CA LYS A 82 54.41 17.48 -14.41
C LYS A 82 53.67 16.39 -15.21
N GLN A 83 52.35 16.32 -15.12
CA GLN A 83 51.52 15.32 -15.80
C GLN A 83 50.91 15.94 -17.06
N SER A 84 51.17 15.33 -18.22
CA SER A 84 50.62 15.75 -19.52
C SER A 84 49.30 15.04 -19.78
N TYR A 85 48.22 15.81 -19.89
CA TYR A 85 46.91 15.33 -20.34
C TYR A 85 46.76 15.52 -21.85
N ARG A 86 46.04 14.60 -22.50
CA ARG A 86 45.61 14.77 -23.89
C ARG A 86 44.10 14.96 -23.92
N TRP A 87 43.64 16.01 -24.58
CA TRP A 87 42.21 16.25 -24.75
C TRP A 87 41.73 15.57 -26.02
N LEU A 88 40.75 14.67 -25.90
CA LEU A 88 40.18 13.90 -27.00
C LEU A 88 38.66 14.00 -26.96
N ARG A 89 38.01 14.01 -28.11
CA ARG A 89 36.55 13.92 -28.23
C ARG A 89 36.10 12.45 -28.14
N PRO A 90 34.87 12.16 -27.70
CA PRO A 90 34.28 10.82 -27.72
C PRO A 90 34.39 10.10 -29.06
N VAL A 91 34.24 10.81 -30.18
CA VAL A 91 34.42 10.28 -31.55
C VAL A 91 35.86 9.84 -31.87
N GLU A 92 36.85 10.28 -31.10
CA GLU A 92 38.25 9.86 -31.21
C GLU A 92 38.57 8.68 -30.26
N LEU A 93 37.72 8.44 -29.26
CA LEU A 93 37.91 7.42 -28.21
C LEU A 93 37.10 6.15 -28.49
N SER A 94 35.89 6.29 -29.01
CA SER A 94 34.97 5.19 -29.29
C SER A 94 34.55 5.18 -30.76
N ARG A 95 34.29 3.97 -31.30
CA ARG A 95 33.74 3.77 -32.65
C ARG A 95 32.26 4.14 -32.76
N CYS A 96 31.53 4.08 -31.66
CA CYS A 96 30.09 4.33 -31.61
C CYS A 96 29.75 5.14 -30.34
N PRO A 97 30.22 6.40 -30.22
CA PRO A 97 29.96 7.19 -29.03
C PRO A 97 28.46 7.50 -28.92
N ARG A 98 27.91 7.24 -27.75
CA ARG A 98 26.54 7.51 -27.34
C ARG A 98 26.55 8.53 -26.21
N PHE A 99 25.60 9.46 -26.23
CA PHE A 99 25.45 10.39 -25.12
C PHE A 99 24.93 9.62 -23.90
N VAL A 100 23.80 8.94 -24.07
CA VAL A 100 23.26 7.92 -23.17
C VAL A 100 23.13 6.63 -23.97
N ALA A 101 23.59 5.51 -23.42
CA ALA A 101 23.68 4.21 -24.08
C ALA A 101 22.36 3.43 -24.00
N ASP A 102 22.02 2.95 -22.81
CA ASP A 102 20.88 2.05 -22.54
C ASP A 102 20.07 2.55 -21.32
N GLY A 103 19.66 3.81 -21.38
CA GLY A 103 19.02 4.54 -20.26
C GLY A 103 20.04 5.00 -19.21
N VAL A 104 19.61 5.93 -18.35
CA VAL A 104 20.47 6.51 -17.31
C VAL A 104 20.57 5.54 -16.13
N SER A 105 21.79 5.20 -15.74
CA SER A 105 22.07 4.33 -14.60
C SER A 105 23.08 4.95 -13.65
N ARG A 106 22.99 4.59 -12.37
CA ARG A 106 24.03 4.91 -11.38
C ARG A 106 25.39 4.32 -11.74
N PHE A 107 25.42 3.26 -12.56
CA PHE A 107 26.65 2.61 -13.00
C PHE A 107 27.39 3.40 -14.10
N ASP A 108 26.76 4.44 -14.64
CA ASP A 108 27.35 5.35 -15.65
C ASP A 108 28.26 6.40 -14.99
N ILE A 109 28.33 6.40 -13.65
CA ILE A 109 29.04 7.38 -12.84
C ILE A 109 30.13 6.65 -12.05
N LYS A 110 31.35 6.62 -12.59
CA LYS A 110 32.54 6.16 -11.88
C LYS A 110 33.47 7.32 -11.59
N GLN A 111 33.94 7.42 -10.35
CA GLN A 111 34.92 8.41 -9.95
C GLN A 111 36.27 8.15 -10.63
N GLY A 112 36.89 9.21 -11.14
CA GLY A 112 38.26 9.20 -11.65
C GLY A 112 39.26 9.77 -10.62
N GLU A 113 40.33 10.41 -11.09
CA GLU A 113 41.42 10.92 -10.21
C GLU A 113 41.10 12.22 -9.43
N LEU A 114 39.86 12.70 -9.54
CA LEU A 114 39.41 13.92 -8.89
C LEU A 114 38.67 13.58 -7.60
N GLY A 115 39.00 14.29 -6.51
CA GLY A 115 38.34 14.15 -5.22
C GLY A 115 37.01 14.91 -5.17
N ASN A 116 36.11 14.61 -6.11
CA ASN A 116 34.78 15.23 -6.24
C ASN A 116 33.65 14.23 -5.94
N CYS A 117 33.91 13.26 -5.04
CA CYS A 117 32.95 12.27 -4.58
C CYS A 117 31.61 12.88 -4.14
N TRP A 118 31.63 14.09 -3.57
CA TRP A 118 30.43 14.86 -3.20
C TRP A 118 29.51 15.19 -4.39
N VAL A 119 30.05 15.51 -5.56
CA VAL A 119 29.29 15.72 -6.80
C VAL A 119 28.73 14.40 -7.32
N ILE A 120 29.58 13.36 -7.30
CA ILE A 120 29.25 12.01 -7.79
C ILE A 120 28.11 11.39 -6.98
N ALA A 121 28.14 11.51 -5.65
CA ALA A 121 27.09 10.99 -4.77
C ALA A 121 25.74 11.68 -5.04
N ALA A 122 25.76 13.00 -5.28
CA ALA A 122 24.56 13.75 -5.66
C ALA A 122 24.02 13.33 -7.04
N LEU A 123 24.89 13.14 -8.03
CA LEU A 123 24.51 12.67 -9.37
C LEU A 123 23.98 11.24 -9.38
N ALA A 124 24.60 10.34 -8.62
CA ALA A 124 24.12 8.97 -8.46
C ALA A 124 22.70 8.97 -7.88
N SER A 125 22.43 9.86 -6.92
CA SER A 125 21.09 10.03 -6.36
C SER A 125 20.11 10.61 -7.38
N LEU A 126 20.51 11.63 -8.15
CA LEU A 126 19.71 12.26 -9.19
C LEU A 126 19.33 11.29 -10.32
N SER A 127 20.26 10.40 -10.71
CA SER A 127 20.05 9.40 -11.78
C SER A 127 18.87 8.47 -11.54
N MET A 128 18.43 8.33 -10.28
CA MET A 128 17.27 7.52 -9.90
C MET A 128 15.93 8.22 -10.16
N TYR A 129 15.93 9.52 -10.47
CA TYR A 129 14.74 10.36 -10.66
C TYR A 129 14.72 11.01 -12.05
N PRO A 130 14.15 10.34 -13.08
CA PRO A 130 14.24 10.78 -14.47
C PRO A 130 13.76 12.22 -14.73
N GLU A 131 12.70 12.66 -14.06
CA GLU A 131 12.16 14.03 -14.23
C GLU A 131 13.12 15.10 -13.73
N LEU A 132 13.74 14.88 -12.56
CA LEU A 132 14.75 15.79 -12.00
C LEU A 132 16.05 15.71 -12.81
N PHE A 133 16.43 14.50 -13.22
CA PHE A 133 17.59 14.28 -14.08
C PHE A 133 17.46 15.06 -15.39
N ASN A 134 16.31 15.01 -16.06
CA ASN A 134 16.06 15.71 -17.32
C ASN A 134 16.11 17.24 -17.18
N GLN A 135 15.93 17.79 -15.97
CA GLN A 135 16.13 19.21 -15.73
C GLN A 135 17.62 19.59 -15.81
N VAL A 136 18.52 18.73 -15.32
CA VAL A 136 19.98 18.98 -15.31
C VAL A 136 20.65 18.51 -16.60
N VAL A 137 20.20 17.38 -17.13
CA VAL A 137 20.70 16.71 -18.33
C VAL A 137 19.57 16.63 -19.35
N PRO A 138 19.39 17.67 -20.18
CA PRO A 138 18.30 17.70 -21.14
C PRO A 138 18.36 16.52 -22.13
N PRO A 139 17.21 15.91 -22.45
CA PRO A 139 17.15 14.76 -23.35
C PRO A 139 17.45 15.14 -24.81
N ASP A 140 17.54 14.13 -25.67
CA ASP A 140 17.73 14.23 -27.13
C ASP A 140 19.10 14.72 -27.62
N GLN A 141 20.08 14.91 -26.74
CA GLN A 141 21.47 15.19 -27.12
C GLN A 141 22.13 13.94 -27.69
N SER A 142 22.88 14.06 -28.80
CA SER A 142 23.54 12.91 -29.42
C SER A 142 24.79 13.28 -30.21
N PHE A 143 25.57 12.27 -30.58
CA PHE A 143 26.72 12.38 -31.49
C PHE A 143 26.33 12.25 -32.97
N GLU A 144 25.03 12.16 -33.28
CA GLU A 144 24.54 11.99 -34.65
C GLU A 144 24.23 13.33 -35.31
N LYS A 145 24.51 13.44 -36.60
CA LYS A 145 24.17 14.64 -37.40
C LYS A 145 22.68 14.73 -37.76
N SER A 146 21.94 13.63 -37.65
CA SER A 146 20.52 13.52 -37.99
C SER A 146 19.58 13.76 -36.81
N SER A 147 20.10 13.98 -35.61
CA SER A 147 19.30 14.12 -34.40
C SER A 147 18.61 15.49 -34.30
N LYS A 148 17.75 15.62 -33.29
CA LYS A 148 17.06 16.88 -32.95
C LYS A 148 18.04 18.02 -32.66
N TYR A 149 19.21 17.70 -32.09
CA TYR A 149 20.34 18.60 -31.87
C TYR A 149 21.55 18.05 -32.64
N PRO A 150 21.67 18.37 -33.94
CA PRO A 150 22.71 17.75 -34.76
C PRO A 150 24.12 17.99 -34.20
N TYR A 151 24.94 16.94 -34.27
CA TYR A 151 26.28 16.98 -33.71
C TYR A 151 27.19 18.05 -34.35
N VAL A 152 27.51 19.06 -33.56
CA VAL A 152 28.50 20.13 -33.83
C VAL A 152 29.55 20.21 -32.72
N GLY A 153 29.69 19.16 -31.90
CA GLY A 153 30.59 19.13 -30.75
C GLY A 153 30.14 20.00 -29.58
N MET A 154 28.85 20.27 -29.44
CA MET A 154 28.23 21.05 -28.35
C MET A 154 27.29 20.17 -27.55
N PHE A 155 27.42 20.23 -26.22
CA PHE A 155 26.50 19.61 -25.26
C PHE A 155 26.15 20.63 -24.18
N TRP A 156 24.99 20.50 -23.57
CA TRP A 156 24.49 21.47 -22.59
C TRP A 156 23.82 20.81 -21.40
N PHE A 157 23.92 21.50 -20.27
CA PHE A 157 23.43 21.08 -18.97
C PHE A 157 22.83 22.29 -18.25
N ARG A 158 21.96 22.05 -17.26
CA ARG A 158 21.36 23.13 -16.47
C ARG A 158 21.71 22.96 -15.00
N PHE A 159 22.11 24.04 -14.36
CA PHE A 159 22.40 24.06 -12.95
C PHE A 159 21.62 25.20 -12.30
N TRP A 160 21.04 24.91 -11.14
CA TRP A 160 20.43 25.91 -10.30
C TRP A 160 21.53 26.68 -9.57
N GLN A 161 21.46 28.01 -9.60
CA GLN A 161 22.36 28.89 -8.86
C GLN A 161 21.54 30.03 -8.26
N PHE A 162 21.52 30.10 -6.93
CA PHE A 162 20.97 31.23 -6.16
C PHE A 162 19.53 31.63 -6.55
N GLY A 163 18.67 30.66 -6.84
CA GLY A 163 17.25 30.89 -7.16
C GLY A 163 16.91 30.84 -8.65
N ASP A 164 17.91 30.75 -9.52
CA ASP A 164 17.74 30.80 -10.97
C ASP A 164 18.40 29.61 -11.67
N TRP A 165 17.86 29.19 -12.81
CA TRP A 165 18.45 28.15 -13.65
C TRP A 165 19.41 28.74 -14.69
N TYR A 166 20.60 28.15 -14.79
CA TYR A 166 21.65 28.53 -15.72
C TYR A 166 22.02 27.36 -16.62
N ASP A 167 21.97 27.61 -17.93
CA ASP A 167 22.40 26.69 -18.96
C ASP A 167 23.91 26.85 -19.20
N VAL A 168 24.61 25.72 -19.17
CA VAL A 168 26.06 25.64 -19.37
C VAL A 168 26.33 24.73 -20.55
N VAL A 169 26.85 25.33 -21.62
CA VAL A 169 27.25 24.61 -22.82
C VAL A 169 28.75 24.31 -22.75
N VAL A 170 29.15 23.09 -23.08
CA VAL A 170 30.55 22.66 -23.19
C VAL A 170 30.81 22.04 -24.54
N ASP A 171 32.06 22.13 -25.00
CA ASP A 171 32.53 21.23 -26.05
C ASP A 171 32.79 19.81 -25.49
N ASP A 172 32.88 18.82 -26.38
CA ASP A 172 33.06 17.42 -25.99
C ASP A 172 34.53 16.96 -25.87
N ARG A 173 35.51 17.88 -25.84
CA ARG A 173 36.90 17.51 -25.56
C ARG A 173 37.02 17.12 -24.09
N LEU A 174 37.44 15.90 -23.78
CA LEU A 174 37.58 15.39 -22.42
C LEU A 174 39.06 15.10 -22.08
N PRO A 175 39.51 15.31 -20.83
CA PRO A 175 40.86 14.97 -20.40
C PRO A 175 41.13 13.45 -20.42
N THR A 176 42.18 13.04 -21.11
CA THR A 176 42.58 11.63 -21.23
C THR A 176 44.04 11.40 -20.91
N ARG A 177 44.35 10.18 -20.50
CA ARG A 177 45.70 9.66 -20.34
C ARG A 177 45.77 8.27 -20.96
N ASN A 178 46.75 8.04 -21.83
CA ASN A 178 46.90 6.78 -22.58
C ASN A 178 45.63 6.34 -23.34
N GLY A 179 44.81 7.29 -23.82
CA GLY A 179 43.57 6.99 -24.54
C GLY A 179 42.37 6.64 -23.65
N HIS A 180 42.48 6.82 -22.32
CA HIS A 180 41.39 6.59 -21.37
C HIS A 180 41.02 7.89 -20.64
N LEU A 181 39.74 8.05 -20.29
CA LEU A 181 39.25 9.18 -19.48
C LEU A 181 39.89 9.14 -18.09
N VAL A 182 40.31 10.30 -17.59
CA VAL A 182 40.99 10.42 -16.29
C VAL A 182 40.01 10.72 -15.15
N PHE A 183 38.93 11.43 -15.45
CA PHE A 183 37.91 11.84 -14.47
C PHE A 183 36.65 10.98 -14.58
N MET A 184 35.48 11.54 -14.32
CA MET A 184 34.22 10.81 -14.32
C MET A 184 33.97 10.12 -15.65
N HIS A 185 33.58 8.84 -15.62
CA HIS A 185 33.27 8.06 -16.82
C HIS A 185 32.27 6.93 -16.54
N SER A 186 31.62 6.43 -17.60
CA SER A 186 30.70 5.29 -17.53
C SER A 186 31.43 3.94 -17.48
N ALA A 187 30.74 2.92 -16.98
CA ALA A 187 31.15 1.54 -17.19
C ALA A 187 31.11 1.12 -18.66
N ASP A 188 30.16 1.66 -19.44
CA ASP A 188 30.12 1.48 -20.90
C ASP A 188 31.15 2.43 -21.54
N PRO A 189 32.20 1.91 -22.22
CA PRO A 189 33.19 2.75 -22.89
C PRO A 189 32.63 3.60 -24.04
N ASN A 190 31.37 3.38 -24.43
CA ASN A 190 30.68 4.14 -25.46
C ASN A 190 29.77 5.23 -24.90
N GLU A 191 29.65 5.42 -23.59
CA GLU A 191 28.73 6.37 -22.98
C GLU A 191 29.45 7.55 -22.30
N PHE A 192 28.99 8.78 -22.57
CA PHE A 192 29.77 9.99 -22.25
C PHE A 192 29.02 11.11 -21.51
N TRP A 193 27.72 10.97 -21.21
CA TRP A 193 26.95 12.03 -20.56
C TRP A 193 27.54 12.46 -19.21
N SER A 194 28.00 11.51 -18.39
CA SER A 194 28.51 11.77 -17.04
C SER A 194 29.82 12.56 -17.06
N ALA A 195 30.73 12.20 -17.96
CA ALA A 195 31.99 12.92 -18.19
C ALA A 195 31.75 14.37 -18.68
N LEU A 196 30.78 14.55 -19.59
CA LEU A 196 30.44 15.88 -20.12
C LEU A 196 29.74 16.75 -19.06
N LEU A 197 28.92 16.15 -18.21
CA LEU A 197 28.27 16.84 -17.10
C LEU A 197 29.32 17.34 -16.09
N GLU A 198 30.26 16.48 -15.69
CA GLU A 198 31.36 16.86 -14.80
C GLU A 198 32.14 18.06 -15.37
N LYS A 199 32.42 18.04 -16.68
CA LYS A 199 33.06 19.17 -17.37
C LYS A 199 32.22 20.45 -17.31
N ALA A 200 30.91 20.36 -17.52
CA ALA A 200 30.02 21.51 -17.45
C ALA A 200 29.96 22.09 -16.04
N TYR A 201 29.93 21.23 -15.03
CA TYR A 201 29.97 21.65 -13.63
C TYR A 201 31.34 22.27 -13.28
N ALA A 202 32.45 21.69 -13.74
CA ALA A 202 33.79 22.27 -13.63
C ALA A 202 33.89 23.66 -14.28
N LYS A 203 33.26 23.85 -15.45
CA LYS A 203 33.17 25.16 -16.12
C LYS A 203 32.39 26.17 -15.29
N LEU A 204 31.28 25.75 -14.66
CA LEU A 204 30.47 26.59 -13.78
C LEU A 204 31.30 27.10 -12.59
N VAL A 205 32.04 26.21 -11.93
CA VAL A 205 32.92 26.54 -10.79
C VAL A 205 34.32 27.04 -11.19
N SER A 206 34.60 27.15 -12.48
CA SER A 206 35.81 27.67 -13.15
C SER A 206 36.94 26.68 -13.51
N SER A 207 37.09 25.54 -12.84
CA SER A 207 38.09 24.52 -13.20
C SER A 207 37.75 23.15 -12.60
N TYR A 208 38.37 22.07 -13.09
CA TYR A 208 38.22 20.75 -12.45
C TYR A 208 38.78 20.74 -11.02
N ASP A 209 39.90 21.44 -10.77
CA ASP A 209 40.52 21.52 -9.44
C ASP A 209 39.59 22.16 -8.39
N ALA A 210 38.75 23.10 -8.83
CA ALA A 210 37.76 23.77 -7.97
C ALA A 210 36.64 22.83 -7.49
N LEU A 211 36.52 21.63 -8.08
CA LEU A 211 35.58 20.59 -7.62
C LEU A 211 36.17 19.73 -6.48
N ARG A 212 37.42 19.93 -6.05
CA ARG A 212 38.00 19.17 -4.93
C ARG A 212 37.42 19.64 -3.60
N GLY A 213 36.91 18.70 -2.80
CA GLY A 213 36.57 18.95 -1.39
C GLY A 213 35.33 19.83 -1.15
N GLY A 214 34.27 19.67 -1.95
CA GLY A 214 32.98 20.34 -1.73
C GLY A 214 32.00 19.51 -0.90
N CYS A 215 30.82 20.08 -0.63
CA CYS A 215 29.78 19.46 0.18
C CYS A 215 28.66 18.85 -0.69
N THR A 216 28.27 17.61 -0.43
CA THR A 216 27.21 16.92 -1.21
C THR A 216 25.89 17.68 -1.22
N ALA A 217 25.57 18.40 -0.14
CA ALA A 217 24.36 19.23 -0.07
C ALA A 217 24.40 20.39 -1.08
N GLU A 218 25.57 20.98 -1.34
CA GLU A 218 25.72 22.05 -2.34
C GLU A 218 25.43 21.51 -3.75
N ALA A 219 25.96 20.32 -4.08
CA ALA A 219 25.65 19.66 -5.36
C ALA A 219 24.17 19.30 -5.50
N MET A 220 23.52 18.82 -4.42
CA MET A 220 22.09 18.52 -4.44
C MET A 220 21.23 19.78 -4.67
N GLU A 221 21.60 20.91 -4.06
CA GLU A 221 20.95 22.21 -4.30
C GLU A 221 21.12 22.63 -5.77
N ASP A 222 22.36 22.56 -6.30
CA ASP A 222 22.67 22.94 -7.68
C ASP A 222 21.97 22.07 -8.74
N PHE A 223 21.69 20.81 -8.43
CA PHE A 223 21.00 19.89 -9.35
C PHE A 223 19.47 19.93 -9.25
N THR A 224 18.91 20.43 -8.15
CA THR A 224 17.46 20.33 -7.92
C THR A 224 16.76 21.66 -7.71
N GLY A 225 17.49 22.70 -7.30
CA GLY A 225 16.92 23.93 -6.73
C GLY A 225 16.15 23.71 -5.42
N GLY A 226 16.30 22.55 -4.79
CA GLY A 226 15.67 22.18 -3.54
C GLY A 226 16.38 22.74 -2.31
N LEU A 227 15.71 22.66 -1.17
CA LEU A 227 16.30 23.01 0.12
C LEU A 227 17.07 21.82 0.70
N THR A 228 18.26 22.09 1.24
CA THR A 228 19.10 21.08 1.87
C THR A 228 19.18 21.26 3.39
N GLU A 229 19.25 20.14 4.10
CA GLU A 229 19.41 20.07 5.54
C GLU A 229 20.58 19.13 5.86
N LEU A 230 21.43 19.52 6.80
CA LEU A 230 22.57 18.73 7.26
C LEU A 230 22.30 18.24 8.68
N VAL A 231 22.47 16.94 8.89
CA VAL A 231 22.31 16.30 10.21
C VAL A 231 23.63 15.68 10.64
N ASP A 232 24.10 16.04 11.83
CA ASP A 232 25.26 15.42 12.48
C ASP A 232 24.84 14.06 13.07
N LEU A 233 25.35 12.97 12.48
CA LEU A 233 25.03 11.58 12.87
C LEU A 233 25.83 11.08 14.08
N GLY A 234 26.65 11.93 14.72
CA GLY A 234 27.37 11.62 15.95
C GLY A 234 26.51 11.67 17.20
N ALA A 235 27.11 12.01 18.35
CA ALA A 235 26.42 12.07 19.65
C ALA A 235 25.24 13.07 19.72
N LYS A 236 25.06 13.90 18.70
CA LYS A 236 24.00 14.91 18.59
C LYS A 236 22.86 14.51 17.65
N ALA A 237 22.88 13.31 17.08
CA ALA A 237 21.84 12.84 16.18
C ALA A 237 20.47 12.83 16.88
N PRO A 238 19.38 13.29 16.21
CA PRO A 238 18.03 13.16 16.75
C PRO A 238 17.68 11.70 17.05
N THR A 239 17.04 11.43 18.18
CA THR A 239 16.65 10.05 18.56
C THR A 239 15.67 9.41 17.57
N ASN A 240 14.94 10.23 16.80
CA ASN A 240 14.02 9.81 15.75
C ASN A 240 14.60 10.00 14.33
N ILE A 241 15.93 10.09 14.17
CA ILE A 241 16.57 10.34 12.87
C ILE A 241 16.13 9.34 11.80
N PHE A 242 15.97 8.08 12.16
CA PHE A 242 15.49 7.05 11.24
C PHE A 242 14.10 7.39 10.67
N ALA A 243 13.15 7.75 11.52
CA ALA A 243 11.81 8.16 11.10
C ALA A 243 11.84 9.45 10.26
N ILE A 244 12.71 10.40 10.60
CA ILE A 244 12.92 11.62 9.81
C ILE A 244 13.39 11.26 8.39
N MET A 245 14.39 10.39 8.28
CA MET A 245 14.95 9.97 6.99
C MET A 245 13.95 9.12 6.18
N GLU A 246 13.16 8.26 6.82
CA GLU A 246 12.06 7.52 6.18
C GLU A 246 10.99 8.45 5.63
N HIS A 247 10.54 9.41 6.44
CA HIS A 247 9.60 10.44 5.99
C HIS A 247 10.17 11.29 4.84
N ALA A 248 11.48 11.59 4.87
CA ALA A 248 12.17 12.32 3.80
C ALA A 248 12.20 11.50 2.50
N LEU A 249 12.52 10.20 2.59
CA LEU A 249 12.49 9.28 1.45
C LEU A 249 11.09 9.20 0.82
N ASN A 250 10.06 9.05 1.65
CA ASN A 250 8.65 9.04 1.25
C ASN A 250 8.21 10.36 0.58
N ARG A 251 8.97 11.44 0.76
CA ARG A 251 8.77 12.76 0.13
C ARG A 251 9.77 13.12 -0.98
N ALA A 252 10.61 12.17 -1.44
CA ALA A 252 11.52 12.34 -2.57
C ALA A 252 12.74 13.17 -2.27
N THR A 253 13.07 13.28 -0.99
CA THR A 253 14.30 13.91 -0.58
C THR A 253 15.47 13.06 -1.05
N LEU A 254 16.41 13.68 -1.78
CA LEU A 254 17.71 13.09 -2.06
C LEU A 254 18.52 13.07 -0.76
N MET A 255 19.16 11.94 -0.45
CA MET A 255 19.92 11.77 0.77
C MET A 255 21.33 11.27 0.47
N ALA A 256 22.30 11.80 1.21
CA ALA A 256 23.69 11.38 1.15
C ALA A 256 24.28 11.46 2.56
N CYS A 257 25.32 10.67 2.79
CA CYS A 257 26.11 10.71 4.02
C CYS A 257 27.59 10.80 3.69
N SER A 258 28.41 11.19 4.65
CA SER A 258 29.86 11.23 4.51
C SER A 258 30.51 10.80 5.80
N ILE A 259 31.77 10.36 5.71
CA ILE A 259 32.59 10.07 6.87
C ILE A 259 33.69 11.12 6.92
N ASP A 260 33.82 11.82 8.04
CA ASP A 260 34.88 12.81 8.22
C ASP A 260 36.26 12.12 8.35
N ALA A 261 37.29 12.74 7.77
CA ALA A 261 38.69 12.33 7.89
C ALA A 261 39.54 13.48 8.44
N ASP A 262 40.78 13.16 8.82
CA ASP A 262 41.79 14.19 9.07
C ASP A 262 41.94 15.06 7.79
N PRO A 263 41.96 16.41 7.89
CA PRO A 263 42.13 17.29 6.74
C PRO A 263 43.37 17.02 5.88
N HIS A 264 44.34 16.24 6.35
CA HIS A 264 45.55 15.87 5.64
C HIS A 264 45.48 14.49 4.97
N GLU A 265 44.40 13.74 5.17
CA GLU A 265 44.15 12.43 4.59
C GLU A 265 42.91 12.47 3.68
N ILE A 266 43.11 12.27 2.38
CA ILE A 266 42.03 12.21 1.39
C ILE A 266 41.76 10.74 1.07
N GLU A 267 40.51 10.30 1.23
CA GLU A 267 40.05 8.94 0.88
C GLU A 267 40.86 7.82 1.57
N ALA A 268 41.09 7.95 2.87
CA ALA A 268 41.79 6.93 3.65
C ALA A 268 40.93 5.68 3.86
N ASN A 269 41.55 4.49 3.85
CA ASN A 269 40.84 3.23 4.12
C ASN A 269 40.42 3.16 5.60
N GLY A 270 39.11 3.19 5.83
CA GLY A 270 38.50 3.01 7.13
C GLY A 270 38.19 1.53 7.45
N PRO A 271 37.65 1.27 8.65
CA PRO A 271 37.21 -0.06 9.04
C PRO A 271 36.06 -0.57 8.14
N LEU A 272 35.97 -1.89 7.99
CA LEU A 272 34.88 -2.57 7.27
C LEU A 272 34.76 -2.22 5.78
N GLY A 273 35.84 -1.69 5.17
CA GLY A 273 35.86 -1.34 3.75
C GLY A 273 35.21 0.02 3.42
N LEU A 274 34.86 0.82 4.44
CA LEU A 274 34.44 2.20 4.26
C LEU A 274 35.65 3.12 4.05
N ILE A 275 35.47 4.24 3.37
CA ILE A 275 36.50 5.21 3.00
C ILE A 275 36.23 6.49 3.81
N LEU A 276 37.23 6.92 4.58
CA LEU A 276 37.20 8.16 5.35
C LEU A 276 37.41 9.36 4.41
N GLY A 277 36.71 10.46 4.65
CA GLY A 277 36.78 11.66 3.80
C GLY A 277 36.03 11.50 2.47
N HIS A 278 35.08 10.56 2.39
CA HIS A 278 34.33 10.23 1.19
C HIS A 278 32.81 10.38 1.40
N ALA A 279 32.11 10.75 0.33
CA ALA A 279 30.66 10.91 0.31
C ALA A 279 29.97 9.69 -0.31
N TYR A 280 28.88 9.25 0.30
CA TYR A 280 28.07 8.11 -0.09
C TYR A 280 26.65 8.55 -0.40
N SER A 281 26.04 8.00 -1.45
CA SER A 281 24.62 8.17 -1.72
C SER A 281 23.79 7.22 -0.85
N VAL A 282 22.78 7.76 -0.17
CA VAL A 282 21.80 6.95 0.56
C VAL A 282 20.66 6.67 -0.41
N THR A 283 20.70 5.49 -1.02
CA THR A 283 19.81 5.14 -2.14
C THR A 283 18.46 4.56 -1.72
N ASP A 284 18.40 3.93 -0.56
CA ASP A 284 17.16 3.45 0.04
C ASP A 284 17.31 3.46 1.57
N ILE A 285 16.20 3.62 2.26
CA ILE A 285 16.09 3.45 3.70
C ILE A 285 14.87 2.58 3.89
N ARG A 286 15.14 1.33 4.21
CA ARG A 286 14.14 0.40 4.64
C ARG A 286 14.32 0.24 6.12
N GLN A 287 13.24 0.44 6.87
CA GLN A 287 13.10 -0.42 8.02
C GLN A 287 12.82 -1.78 7.41
N VAL A 288 13.89 -2.51 7.11
CA VAL A 288 13.83 -3.94 7.40
C VAL A 288 13.45 -3.89 8.86
N VAL A 289 12.23 -4.25 9.19
CA VAL A 289 11.90 -4.51 10.58
C VAL A 289 12.73 -5.77 10.82
N PRO A 290 13.95 -5.74 11.42
CA PRO A 290 14.19 -6.85 12.30
C PRO A 290 12.96 -6.77 13.21
N PRO A 291 12.15 -7.84 13.34
CA PRO A 291 11.27 -7.84 14.49
C PRO A 291 12.21 -7.47 15.63
N ASP A 292 11.87 -6.42 16.36
CA ASP A 292 12.69 -5.82 17.42
C ASP A 292 13.17 -6.91 18.44
N GLN A 293 12.59 -8.10 18.32
CA GLN A 293 12.95 -9.43 18.79
C GLN A 293 14.18 -10.03 18.06
N SER A 294 15.25 -10.23 18.81
CA SER A 294 16.42 -10.96 18.33
C SER A 294 16.81 -12.08 19.30
N PHE A 295 17.71 -12.96 18.85
CA PHE A 295 18.36 -13.94 19.72
C PHE A 295 19.56 -13.36 20.50
N GLU A 296 19.87 -12.07 20.31
CA GLU A 296 20.95 -11.39 20.99
C GLU A 296 20.52 -10.85 22.36
N LYS A 297 21.43 -10.89 23.33
CA LYS A 297 21.18 -10.31 24.66
C LYS A 297 21.34 -8.78 24.68
N SER A 298 21.99 -8.22 23.66
CA SER A 298 22.29 -6.79 23.50
C SER A 298 21.25 -6.01 22.71
N SER A 299 20.23 -6.67 22.13
CA SER A 299 19.19 -5.98 21.37
C SER A 299 18.27 -5.14 22.25
N LYS A 300 17.53 -4.22 21.61
CA LYS A 300 16.51 -3.37 22.24
C LYS A 300 15.53 -4.16 23.12
N TYR A 301 15.16 -5.37 22.69
CA TYR A 301 14.51 -6.38 23.52
C TYR A 301 15.48 -7.55 23.73
N PRO A 302 16.04 -7.73 24.93
CA PRO A 302 16.99 -8.81 25.20
C PRO A 302 16.34 -10.18 24.97
N TYR A 303 17.10 -11.12 24.39
CA TYR A 303 16.65 -12.49 24.25
C TYR A 303 16.35 -13.14 25.61
N VAL A 304 15.08 -13.51 25.80
CA VAL A 304 14.56 -14.23 26.98
C VAL A 304 13.76 -15.49 26.58
N GLY A 305 13.87 -15.93 25.32
CA GLY A 305 13.09 -17.05 24.79
C GLY A 305 11.62 -16.72 24.54
N MET A 306 11.26 -15.44 24.39
CA MET A 306 9.90 -14.98 24.10
C MET A 306 9.87 -14.25 22.77
N PHE A 307 8.92 -14.64 21.92
CA PHE A 307 8.68 -14.04 20.61
C PHE A 307 7.21 -13.63 20.49
N TRP A 308 6.97 -12.47 19.90
CA TRP A 308 5.69 -11.80 19.73
C TRP A 308 5.34 -11.72 18.24
N PHE A 309 4.12 -12.08 17.91
CA PHE A 309 3.55 -11.98 16.57
C PHE A 309 2.21 -11.28 16.66
N ARG A 310 1.78 -10.64 15.58
CA ARG A 310 0.49 -9.97 15.52
C ARG A 310 -0.31 -10.54 14.37
N PHE A 311 -1.53 -10.95 14.65
CA PHE A 311 -2.46 -11.51 13.67
C PHE A 311 -3.76 -10.73 13.70
N TRP A 312 -4.40 -10.59 12.56
CA TRP A 312 -5.74 -10.04 12.46
C TRP A 312 -6.78 -11.16 12.64
N GLN A 313 -7.81 -10.91 13.43
CA GLN A 313 -8.97 -11.78 13.56
C GLN A 313 -10.22 -10.91 13.66
N PHE A 314 -11.12 -11.07 12.70
CA PHE A 314 -12.49 -10.55 12.78
C PHE A 314 -12.60 -9.03 13.05
N GLY A 315 -11.72 -8.22 12.48
CA GLY A 315 -11.74 -6.76 12.63
C GLY A 315 -10.69 -6.20 13.58
N ASP A 316 -10.10 -7.03 14.42
CA ASP A 316 -9.14 -6.61 15.45
C ASP A 316 -7.79 -7.32 15.29
N TRP A 317 -6.73 -6.63 15.72
CA TRP A 317 -5.39 -7.20 15.77
C TRP A 317 -5.10 -7.80 17.15
N TYR A 318 -4.65 -9.05 17.16
CA TYR A 318 -4.31 -9.83 18.34
C TYR A 318 -2.80 -10.06 18.44
N ASP A 319 -2.26 -9.81 19.63
CA ASP A 319 -0.86 -10.07 19.95
C ASP A 319 -0.71 -11.49 20.50
N VAL A 320 0.10 -12.31 19.82
CA VAL A 320 0.37 -13.70 20.17
C VAL A 320 1.82 -13.87 20.54
N VAL A 321 2.07 -14.24 21.80
CA VAL A 321 3.41 -14.52 22.31
C VAL A 321 3.67 -16.02 22.39
N VAL A 322 4.81 -16.49 21.90
CA VAL A 322 5.27 -17.88 21.94
C VAL A 322 6.68 -17.98 22.51
N ASP A 323 7.01 -19.14 23.07
CA ASP A 323 8.39 -19.50 23.36
C ASP A 323 9.11 -20.07 22.12
N ASP A 324 10.41 -20.27 22.24
CA ASP A 324 11.30 -20.74 21.16
C ASP A 324 11.48 -22.26 21.06
N ARG A 325 10.69 -23.06 21.80
CA ARG A 325 10.71 -24.52 21.66
C ARG A 325 9.93 -24.95 20.43
N LEU A 326 10.64 -25.32 19.37
CA LEU A 326 10.04 -25.74 18.10
C LEU A 326 9.94 -27.28 18.01
N PRO A 327 8.91 -27.84 17.32
CA PRO A 327 8.80 -29.28 17.08
C PRO A 327 9.96 -29.79 16.22
N THR A 328 10.70 -30.79 16.73
CA THR A 328 11.82 -31.41 16.01
C THR A 328 11.71 -32.93 16.00
N ARG A 329 12.24 -33.55 14.94
CA ARG A 329 12.44 -35.00 14.82
C ARG A 329 13.88 -35.24 14.40
N ASN A 330 14.61 -36.02 15.19
CA ASN A 330 16.04 -36.27 15.00
C ASN A 330 16.89 -34.99 14.92
N GLY A 331 16.51 -33.94 15.66
CA GLY A 331 17.23 -32.66 15.65
C GLY A 331 16.91 -31.72 14.48
N HIS A 332 15.98 -32.11 13.60
CA HIS A 332 15.53 -31.28 12.48
C HIS A 332 14.09 -30.80 12.70
N LEU A 333 13.79 -29.57 12.26
CA LEU A 333 12.42 -29.04 12.25
C LEU A 333 11.53 -29.94 11.38
N VAL A 334 10.28 -30.17 11.84
CA VAL A 334 9.34 -31.08 11.16
C VAL A 334 8.33 -30.33 10.29
N PHE A 335 8.10 -29.05 10.59
CA PHE A 335 7.13 -28.19 9.90
C PHE A 335 7.86 -27.06 9.15
N MET A 336 7.27 -25.87 9.04
CA MET A 336 7.85 -24.74 8.29
C MET A 336 9.28 -24.45 8.75
N HIS A 337 10.22 -24.36 7.79
CA HIS A 337 11.60 -24.02 8.05
C HIS A 337 12.20 -23.23 6.88
N SER A 338 13.23 -22.42 7.14
CA SER A 338 14.01 -21.80 6.07
C SER A 338 14.97 -22.80 5.42
N ALA A 339 15.46 -22.46 4.23
CA ALA A 339 16.62 -23.11 3.63
C ALA A 339 17.92 -22.78 4.41
N ASP A 340 17.99 -21.61 5.06
CA ASP A 340 19.07 -21.28 5.98
C ASP A 340 18.81 -21.94 7.35
N PRO A 341 19.68 -22.85 7.82
CA PRO A 341 19.51 -23.49 9.12
C PRO A 341 19.60 -22.53 10.32
N ASN A 342 20.01 -21.27 10.11
CA ASN A 342 20.09 -20.25 11.15
C ASN A 342 18.88 -19.30 11.16
N GLU A 343 17.90 -19.50 10.28
CA GLU A 343 16.73 -18.64 10.15
C GLU A 343 15.46 -19.32 10.67
N PHE A 344 14.95 -18.85 11.82
CA PHE A 344 13.88 -19.50 12.57
C PHE A 344 12.55 -18.73 12.63
N TRP A 345 12.46 -17.53 12.04
CA TRP A 345 11.27 -16.68 12.17
C TRP A 345 10.02 -17.34 11.58
N SER A 346 10.16 -18.10 10.50
CA SER A 346 9.06 -18.79 9.82
C SER A 346 8.46 -19.89 10.69
N ALA A 347 9.31 -20.70 11.33
CA ALA A 347 8.91 -21.73 12.29
C ALA A 347 8.24 -21.12 13.54
N LEU A 348 8.74 -19.99 14.02
CA LEU A 348 8.16 -19.27 15.16
C LEU A 348 6.81 -18.62 14.80
N LEU A 349 6.69 -18.06 13.59
CA LEU A 349 5.43 -17.51 13.06
C LEU A 349 4.38 -18.62 12.94
N GLU A 350 4.74 -19.76 12.35
CA GLU A 350 3.85 -20.92 12.25
C GLU A 350 3.40 -21.39 13.64
N LYS A 351 4.31 -21.44 14.63
CA LYS A 351 3.95 -21.78 16.01
C LYS A 351 2.96 -20.78 16.61
N ALA A 352 3.17 -19.48 16.39
CA ALA A 352 2.28 -18.45 16.89
C ALA A 352 0.90 -18.54 16.23
N TYR A 353 0.86 -18.80 14.92
CA TYR A 353 -0.40 -19.00 14.22
C TYR A 353 -1.11 -20.29 14.67
N ALA A 354 -0.40 -21.40 14.83
CA ALA A 354 -0.91 -22.64 15.41
C ALA A 354 -1.49 -22.42 16.82
N LYS A 355 -0.84 -21.59 17.66
CA LYS A 355 -1.36 -21.20 18.96
C LYS A 355 -2.66 -20.40 18.85
N LEU A 356 -2.75 -19.46 17.91
CA LEU A 356 -3.96 -18.68 17.66
C LEU A 356 -5.12 -19.59 17.23
N VAL A 357 -4.86 -20.54 16.34
CA VAL A 357 -5.88 -21.46 15.81
C VAL A 357 -6.05 -22.75 16.62
N SER A 358 -5.47 -22.82 17.82
CA SER A 358 -5.47 -23.92 18.82
C SER A 358 -4.43 -25.04 18.68
N SER A 359 -4.02 -25.46 17.48
CA SER A 359 -2.96 -26.48 17.32
C SER A 359 -2.33 -26.49 15.93
N TYR A 360 -1.19 -27.16 15.76
CA TYR A 360 -0.58 -27.42 14.45
C TYR A 360 -1.48 -28.26 13.55
N ASP A 361 -2.21 -29.24 14.10
CA ASP A 361 -3.13 -30.08 13.32
C ASP A 361 -4.30 -29.25 12.76
N ALA A 362 -4.73 -28.22 13.50
CA ALA A 362 -5.77 -27.30 13.06
C ALA A 362 -5.35 -26.41 11.88
N LEU A 363 -4.07 -26.36 11.49
CA LEU A 363 -3.61 -25.67 10.28
C LEU A 363 -3.79 -26.52 9.01
N ARG A 364 -4.08 -27.81 9.13
CA ARG A 364 -4.20 -28.71 8.00
C ARG A 364 -5.45 -28.40 7.18
N GLY A 365 -5.29 -28.27 5.86
CA GLY A 365 -6.38 -28.13 4.90
C GLY A 365 -7.09 -26.77 4.90
N GLY A 366 -6.49 -25.75 5.51
CA GLY A 366 -6.97 -24.36 5.42
C GLY A 366 -6.84 -23.78 4.01
N CYS A 367 -7.59 -22.71 3.74
CA CYS A 367 -7.51 -21.97 2.47
C CYS A 367 -6.44 -20.87 2.55
N THR A 368 -5.75 -20.57 1.43
CA THR A 368 -4.71 -19.51 1.42
C THR A 368 -5.31 -18.14 1.77
N ALA A 369 -6.55 -17.89 1.35
CA ALA A 369 -7.32 -16.70 1.67
C ALA A 369 -7.44 -16.48 3.18
N GLU A 370 -7.74 -17.54 3.94
CA GLU A 370 -7.88 -17.43 5.40
C GLU A 370 -6.58 -16.95 6.06
N ALA A 371 -5.45 -17.51 5.63
CA ALA A 371 -4.13 -17.10 6.13
C ALA A 371 -3.75 -15.68 5.69
N MET A 372 -4.03 -15.30 4.43
CA MET A 372 -3.75 -13.94 3.94
C MET A 372 -4.56 -12.90 4.71
N GLU A 373 -5.83 -13.18 4.99
CA GLU A 373 -6.68 -12.33 5.83
C GLU A 373 -6.13 -12.23 7.26
N ASP A 374 -5.81 -13.36 7.89
CA ASP A 374 -5.31 -13.38 9.26
C ASP A 374 -3.93 -12.69 9.41
N PHE A 375 -3.13 -12.67 8.35
CA PHE A 375 -1.79 -12.05 8.38
C PHE A 375 -1.83 -10.56 8.04
N THR A 376 -2.87 -10.09 7.35
CA THR A 376 -2.87 -8.74 6.78
C THR A 376 -4.05 -7.88 7.19
N GLY A 377 -5.16 -8.47 7.65
CA GLY A 377 -6.45 -7.80 7.79
C GLY A 377 -7.06 -7.37 6.45
N GLY A 378 -6.56 -7.91 5.33
CA GLY A 378 -7.06 -7.62 3.99
C GLY A 378 -8.30 -8.45 3.64
N LEU A 379 -9.15 -7.88 2.78
CA LEU A 379 -10.39 -8.52 2.32
C LEU A 379 -10.08 -9.51 1.19
N THR A 380 -10.58 -10.75 1.27
CA THR A 380 -10.25 -11.78 0.28
C THR A 380 -11.36 -12.02 -0.75
N GLU A 381 -10.99 -12.24 -2.01
CA GLU A 381 -11.89 -12.60 -3.11
C GLU A 381 -11.39 -13.91 -3.74
N LEU A 382 -12.33 -14.82 -4.03
CA LEU A 382 -12.08 -16.10 -4.68
C LEU A 382 -12.66 -16.08 -6.10
N VAL A 383 -11.85 -16.50 -7.07
CA VAL A 383 -12.22 -16.57 -8.49
C VAL A 383 -11.98 -17.98 -9.01
N ASP A 384 -13.05 -18.63 -9.47
CA ASP A 384 -12.96 -19.90 -10.20
C ASP A 384 -12.32 -19.65 -11.58
N LEU A 385 -11.24 -20.37 -11.87
CA LEU A 385 -10.55 -20.35 -13.16
C LEU A 385 -11.14 -21.39 -14.13
N GLY A 386 -10.57 -21.49 -15.34
CA GLY A 386 -11.08 -22.34 -16.41
C GLY A 386 -12.32 -21.75 -17.11
N ALA A 387 -13.32 -22.58 -17.40
CA ALA A 387 -14.48 -22.19 -18.21
C ALA A 387 -15.39 -21.12 -17.56
N LYS A 388 -15.28 -20.93 -16.24
CA LYS A 388 -16.03 -19.94 -15.47
C LYS A 388 -15.28 -18.62 -15.26
N ALA A 389 -14.02 -18.54 -15.68
CA ALA A 389 -13.20 -17.36 -15.47
C ALA A 389 -13.80 -16.11 -16.16
N PRO A 390 -13.80 -14.93 -15.51
CA PRO A 390 -14.22 -13.68 -16.14
C PRO A 390 -13.39 -13.38 -17.39
N THR A 391 -14.01 -12.89 -18.46
CA THR A 391 -13.29 -12.60 -19.73
C THR A 391 -12.23 -11.51 -19.58
N ASN A 392 -12.39 -10.61 -18.60
CA ASN A 392 -11.47 -9.55 -18.25
C ASN A 392 -10.55 -9.88 -17.06
N ILE A 393 -10.37 -11.16 -16.70
CA ILE A 393 -9.59 -11.57 -15.51
C ILE A 393 -8.15 -11.05 -15.52
N PHE A 394 -7.51 -10.96 -16.69
CA PHE A 394 -6.18 -10.38 -16.83
C PHE A 394 -6.12 -8.93 -16.34
N ALA A 395 -7.07 -8.10 -16.75
CA ALA A 395 -7.16 -6.71 -16.32
C ALA A 395 -7.47 -6.62 -14.81
N ILE A 396 -8.34 -7.50 -14.29
CA ILE A 396 -8.63 -7.57 -12.85
C ILE A 396 -7.34 -7.83 -12.06
N MET A 397 -6.53 -8.81 -12.47
CA MET A 397 -5.26 -9.14 -11.82
C MET A 397 -4.21 -8.03 -11.95
N GLU A 398 -4.11 -7.40 -13.13
CA GLU A 398 -3.23 -6.25 -13.34
C GLU A 398 -3.61 -5.08 -12.43
N HIS A 399 -4.91 -4.76 -12.34
CA HIS A 399 -5.40 -3.75 -11.41
C HIS A 399 -5.21 -4.15 -9.94
N ALA A 400 -5.29 -5.44 -9.60
CA ALA A 400 -5.04 -5.96 -8.25
C ALA A 400 -3.57 -5.81 -7.85
N LEU A 401 -2.61 -6.19 -8.69
CA LEU A 401 -1.17 -5.93 -8.48
C LEU A 401 -0.87 -4.44 -8.40
N ASN A 402 -1.53 -3.66 -9.26
CA ASN A 402 -1.50 -2.21 -9.19
C ASN A 402 -2.16 -1.66 -7.92
N ARG A 403 -2.83 -2.45 -7.09
CA ARG A 403 -3.34 -2.03 -5.77
C ARG A 403 -2.66 -2.75 -4.61
N ALA A 404 -1.48 -3.35 -4.85
CA ALA A 404 -0.73 -4.12 -3.87
C ALA A 404 -1.54 -5.26 -3.23
N THR A 405 -2.51 -5.82 -3.98
CA THR A 405 -3.25 -7.02 -3.59
C THR A 405 -2.30 -8.21 -3.58
N LEU A 406 -2.32 -9.01 -2.52
CA LEU A 406 -1.61 -10.30 -2.50
C LEU A 406 -2.43 -11.31 -3.29
N MET A 407 -1.77 -12.17 -4.05
CA MET A 407 -2.45 -13.11 -4.93
C MET A 407 -1.84 -14.50 -4.78
N ALA A 408 -2.72 -15.49 -4.66
CA ALA A 408 -2.38 -16.90 -4.62
C ALA A 408 -3.26 -17.67 -5.59
N CYS A 409 -2.83 -18.84 -6.03
CA CYS A 409 -3.62 -19.71 -6.88
C CYS A 409 -3.36 -21.17 -6.53
N SER A 410 -4.32 -22.02 -6.84
CA SER A 410 -4.24 -23.44 -6.55
C SER A 410 -4.88 -24.27 -7.66
N ILE A 411 -4.49 -25.55 -7.68
CA ILE A 411 -5.03 -26.55 -8.60
C ILE A 411 -5.81 -27.55 -7.75
N ASP A 412 -7.06 -27.83 -8.11
CA ASP A 412 -7.86 -28.82 -7.39
C ASP A 412 -7.27 -30.24 -7.57
N ALA A 413 -7.28 -31.03 -6.49
CA ALA A 413 -6.90 -32.44 -6.49
C ALA A 413 -8.05 -33.32 -6.00
N ASP A 414 -7.91 -34.64 -6.17
CA ASP A 414 -8.76 -35.59 -5.46
C ASP A 414 -8.58 -35.37 -3.94
N PRO A 415 -9.66 -35.24 -3.14
CA PRO A 415 -9.57 -35.05 -1.69
C PRO A 415 -8.78 -36.12 -0.93
N HIS A 416 -8.57 -37.30 -1.51
CA HIS A 416 -7.78 -38.39 -0.93
C HIS A 416 -6.29 -38.34 -1.31
N GLU A 417 -5.91 -37.48 -2.26
CA GLU A 417 -4.54 -37.29 -2.69
C GLU A 417 -4.01 -35.95 -2.20
N ILE A 418 -2.97 -36.00 -1.36
CA ILE A 418 -2.29 -34.79 -0.88
C ILE A 418 -1.13 -34.53 -1.83
N GLU A 419 -1.10 -33.34 -2.43
CA GLU A 419 0.03 -32.84 -3.22
C GLU A 419 0.44 -33.78 -4.37
N ALA A 420 -0.54 -34.19 -5.17
CA ALA A 420 -0.33 -35.12 -6.28
C ALA A 420 0.47 -34.48 -7.43
N ASN A 421 1.25 -35.30 -8.14
CA ASN A 421 1.98 -34.81 -9.32
C ASN A 421 1.01 -34.51 -10.47
N GLY A 422 0.98 -33.26 -10.89
CA GLY A 422 0.24 -32.79 -12.07
C GLY A 422 1.11 -32.78 -13.35
N PRO A 423 0.54 -32.32 -14.47
CA PRO A 423 1.25 -32.22 -15.74
C PRO A 423 2.29 -31.11 -15.70
N LEU A 424 3.38 -31.29 -16.48
CA LEU A 424 4.38 -30.25 -16.75
C LEU A 424 5.04 -29.66 -15.48
N GLY A 425 5.21 -30.48 -14.44
CA GLY A 425 5.86 -30.09 -13.17
C GLY A 425 4.94 -29.42 -12.14
N LEU A 426 3.66 -29.16 -12.48
CA LEU A 426 2.67 -28.62 -11.56
C LEU A 426 2.25 -29.66 -10.51
N ILE A 427 1.79 -29.21 -9.34
CA ILE A 427 1.36 -30.04 -8.22
C ILE A 427 -0.11 -29.74 -7.94
N LEU A 428 -0.93 -30.80 -7.89
CA LEU A 428 -2.36 -30.71 -7.60
C LEU A 428 -2.57 -30.65 -6.08
N GLY A 429 -3.58 -29.91 -5.63
CA GLY A 429 -3.90 -29.76 -4.21
C GLY A 429 -2.88 -28.91 -3.46
N HIS A 430 -2.14 -28.06 -4.18
CA HIS A 430 -1.05 -27.23 -3.66
C HIS A 430 -1.27 -25.75 -3.99
N ALA A 431 -0.81 -24.87 -3.10
CA ALA A 431 -0.92 -23.43 -3.26
C ALA A 431 0.36 -22.82 -3.86
N TYR A 432 0.17 -21.93 -4.81
CA TYR A 432 1.21 -21.16 -5.50
C TYR A 432 0.99 -19.67 -5.25
N SER A 433 2.07 -18.89 -5.17
CA SER A 433 1.97 -17.44 -5.08
C SER A 433 2.03 -16.82 -6.48
N VAL A 434 1.20 -15.82 -6.77
CA VAL A 434 1.32 -15.04 -8.00
C VAL A 434 2.17 -13.80 -7.71
N THR A 435 3.34 -13.70 -8.33
CA THR A 435 4.34 -12.66 -7.99
C THR A 435 4.45 -11.55 -9.03
N ASP A 436 3.98 -11.76 -10.27
CA ASP A 436 3.87 -10.69 -11.28
C ASP A 436 2.89 -11.08 -12.41
N ILE A 437 2.34 -10.07 -13.11
CA ILE A 437 1.57 -10.26 -14.35
C ILE A 437 1.92 -9.14 -15.32
N ARG A 438 2.26 -9.48 -16.58
CA ARG A 438 2.70 -8.48 -17.56
C ARG A 438 2.27 -8.79 -18.98
N GLN A 439 2.03 -7.74 -19.73
CA GLN A 439 1.98 -7.79 -21.19
C GLN A 439 3.34 -7.42 -21.77
N VAL A 440 3.88 -8.31 -22.60
CA VAL A 440 5.23 -8.24 -23.15
C VAL A 440 5.18 -8.15 -24.67
N HIS A 441 5.99 -7.28 -25.26
CA HIS A 441 6.08 -7.15 -26.72
C HIS A 441 7.10 -8.14 -27.28
N THR A 442 6.72 -8.84 -28.35
CA THR A 442 7.63 -9.77 -29.02
C THR A 442 8.49 -9.05 -30.07
N ASN A 443 9.53 -9.72 -30.58
CA ASN A 443 10.35 -9.24 -31.70
C ASN A 443 9.51 -8.94 -32.96
N TYR A 444 8.32 -9.51 -33.08
CA TYR A 444 7.36 -9.20 -34.12
C TYR A 444 6.44 -8.09 -33.60
N GLN A 445 6.75 -6.84 -33.94
CA GLN A 445 6.14 -5.60 -33.41
C GLN A 445 4.59 -5.55 -33.38
N SER A 446 3.89 -6.45 -34.07
CA SER A 446 2.43 -6.58 -34.08
C SER A 446 1.85 -7.57 -33.06
N GLN A 447 2.66 -8.30 -32.29
CA GLN A 447 2.19 -9.29 -31.32
C GLN A 447 2.71 -8.99 -29.91
N SER A 448 1.76 -8.77 -28.99
CA SER A 448 1.99 -8.75 -27.56
C SER A 448 1.45 -10.03 -26.93
N ILE A 449 2.15 -10.54 -25.91
CA ILE A 449 1.77 -11.74 -25.17
C ILE A 449 1.54 -11.41 -23.69
N ARG A 450 0.58 -12.11 -23.08
CA ARG A 450 0.25 -11.99 -21.66
C ARG A 450 0.96 -13.10 -20.89
N LEU A 451 1.80 -12.72 -19.94
CA LEU A 451 2.57 -13.63 -19.11
C LEU A 451 2.24 -13.39 -17.63
N ILE A 452 2.34 -14.46 -16.85
CA ILE A 452 2.16 -14.46 -15.40
C ILE A 452 3.35 -15.17 -14.76
N ARG A 453 3.83 -14.63 -13.64
CA ARG A 453 4.90 -15.22 -12.83
C ARG A 453 4.32 -15.80 -11.57
N LEU A 454 4.65 -17.06 -11.31
CA LEU A 454 4.20 -17.83 -10.17
C LEU A 454 5.41 -18.30 -9.37
N ARG A 455 5.20 -18.58 -8.08
CA ARG A 455 6.21 -19.17 -7.20
C ARG A 455 5.65 -20.42 -6.52
N ASN A 456 6.42 -21.50 -6.61
CA ASN A 456 6.22 -22.69 -5.79
C ASN A 456 6.94 -22.51 -4.44
N PRO A 457 6.24 -22.51 -3.29
CA PRO A 457 6.85 -22.32 -1.98
C PRO A 457 7.93 -23.35 -1.61
N TRP A 458 7.96 -24.52 -2.24
CA TRP A 458 8.96 -25.55 -1.96
C TRP A 458 10.36 -25.23 -2.46
N GLY A 459 10.50 -24.28 -3.41
CA GLY A 459 11.80 -23.85 -3.93
C GLY A 459 12.72 -25.00 -4.39
N ASN A 460 12.13 -26.09 -4.91
CA ASN A 460 12.86 -27.24 -5.43
C ASN A 460 12.71 -27.35 -6.95
N ASP A 461 13.49 -28.23 -7.59
CA ASP A 461 13.58 -28.47 -9.05
C ASP A 461 12.25 -28.82 -9.77
N ARG A 462 11.09 -28.73 -9.10
CA ARG A 462 9.76 -28.98 -9.64
C ARG A 462 9.09 -27.68 -10.05
N GLU A 463 9.63 -27.11 -11.12
CA GLU A 463 9.09 -25.93 -11.79
C GLU A 463 8.30 -26.32 -13.04
N TRP A 464 7.54 -25.34 -13.55
CA TRP A 464 6.84 -25.46 -14.82
C TRP A 464 7.81 -25.82 -15.95
N SER A 465 7.54 -26.92 -16.65
CA SER A 465 8.38 -27.39 -17.76
C SER A 465 7.80 -27.07 -19.14
N GLY A 466 6.75 -26.25 -19.21
CA GLY A 466 6.07 -25.89 -20.46
C GLY A 466 6.63 -24.62 -21.13
N PRO A 467 5.89 -24.03 -22.09
CA PRO A 467 6.28 -22.77 -22.72
C PRO A 467 6.49 -21.66 -21.69
N TRP A 468 7.54 -20.86 -21.88
CA TRP A 468 7.98 -19.77 -20.98
C TRP A 468 8.58 -20.21 -19.64
N SER A 469 8.78 -21.52 -19.43
CA SER A 469 9.68 -22.01 -18.39
C SER A 469 11.09 -21.42 -18.48
N ASP A 470 11.88 -21.54 -17.43
CA ASP A 470 13.21 -20.96 -17.34
C ASP A 470 14.16 -21.43 -18.46
N GLN A 471 14.01 -22.68 -18.90
CA GLN A 471 14.79 -23.27 -20.00
C GLN A 471 14.12 -23.14 -21.37
N SER A 472 12.99 -22.45 -21.46
CA SER A 472 12.17 -22.30 -22.66
C SER A 472 12.89 -21.56 -23.79
N ARG A 473 12.73 -22.03 -25.02
CA ARG A 473 13.33 -21.37 -26.20
C ARG A 473 12.55 -20.12 -26.60
N GLU A 474 11.30 -20.01 -26.16
CA GLU A 474 10.34 -18.97 -26.47
C GLU A 474 10.82 -17.60 -25.97
N TRP A 475 11.65 -17.58 -24.92
CA TRP A 475 12.33 -16.37 -24.47
C TRP A 475 13.11 -15.69 -25.58
N ARG A 476 13.68 -16.44 -26.54
CA ARG A 476 14.41 -15.89 -27.71
C ARG A 476 13.57 -14.91 -28.53
N ASN A 477 12.25 -15.02 -28.48
CA ASN A 477 11.32 -14.17 -29.20
C ASN A 477 11.02 -12.83 -28.50
N ILE A 478 11.53 -12.64 -27.28
CA ILE A 478 11.40 -11.38 -26.52
C ILE A 478 12.71 -10.57 -26.65
N PRO A 479 12.62 -9.26 -26.98
CA PRO A 479 13.78 -8.38 -27.06
C PRO A 479 14.56 -8.33 -25.73
N PRO A 480 15.90 -8.18 -25.76
CA PRO A 480 16.71 -8.06 -24.54
C PRO A 480 16.24 -6.97 -23.58
N ASP A 481 15.82 -5.80 -24.10
CA ASP A 481 15.33 -4.68 -23.29
C ASP A 481 14.02 -5.02 -22.58
N GLU A 482 13.13 -5.76 -23.24
CA GLU A 482 11.88 -6.25 -22.64
C GLU A 482 12.15 -7.29 -21.54
N ARG A 483 13.13 -8.18 -21.74
CA ARG A 483 13.54 -9.14 -20.69
C ARG A 483 14.12 -8.44 -19.46
N LYS A 484 14.93 -7.41 -19.68
CA LYS A 484 15.45 -6.56 -18.61
C LYS A 484 14.32 -5.78 -17.93
N ARG A 485 13.33 -5.28 -18.68
CA ARG A 485 12.16 -4.57 -18.14
C ARG A 485 11.31 -5.45 -17.23
N ILE A 486 11.09 -6.71 -17.60
CA ILE A 486 10.34 -7.68 -16.79
C ILE A 486 11.14 -8.23 -15.60
N GLY A 487 12.43 -7.89 -15.48
CA GLY A 487 13.28 -8.34 -14.39
C GLY A 487 13.49 -9.85 -14.43
N LEU A 488 13.65 -10.41 -15.64
CA LEU A 488 13.79 -11.85 -15.84
C LEU A 488 15.08 -12.35 -15.15
N THR A 489 14.91 -13.12 -14.08
CA THR A 489 15.96 -13.90 -13.44
C THR A 489 15.72 -15.38 -13.73
N PHE A 490 16.79 -16.15 -13.84
CA PHE A 490 16.75 -17.61 -14.03
C PHE A 490 17.50 -18.21 -12.85
N ASP A 491 16.86 -18.18 -11.69
CA ASP A 491 17.41 -18.67 -10.43
C ASP A 491 16.60 -19.91 -10.03
N GLU A 492 17.23 -20.91 -9.44
CA GLU A 492 16.54 -22.12 -8.93
C GLU A 492 15.85 -21.79 -7.59
N ASP A 493 14.86 -20.91 -7.61
CA ASP A 493 14.16 -20.39 -6.42
C ASP A 493 12.67 -20.79 -6.36
N GLY A 494 12.22 -21.60 -7.33
CA GLY A 494 10.84 -22.05 -7.50
C GLY A 494 9.92 -21.00 -8.15
N GLU A 495 10.43 -19.83 -8.56
CA GLU A 495 9.71 -18.91 -9.43
C GLU A 495 9.77 -19.36 -10.89
N PHE A 496 8.66 -19.22 -11.62
CA PHE A 496 8.64 -19.48 -13.05
C PHE A 496 7.60 -18.60 -13.75
N TRP A 497 7.80 -18.37 -15.05
CA TRP A 497 6.80 -17.73 -15.90
C TRP A 497 6.01 -18.75 -16.71
N MET A 498 4.76 -18.40 -17.01
CA MET A 498 3.93 -19.13 -17.95
C MET A 498 3.04 -18.19 -18.76
N SER A 499 2.45 -18.70 -19.84
CA SER A 499 1.45 -17.94 -20.58
C SER A 499 0.18 -17.79 -19.73
N PHE A 500 -0.49 -16.63 -19.84
CA PHE A 500 -1.74 -16.40 -19.12
C PHE A 500 -2.84 -17.39 -19.54
N ASP A 501 -2.84 -17.82 -20.80
CA ASP A 501 -3.81 -18.77 -21.30
C ASP A 501 -3.57 -20.18 -20.71
N ASP A 502 -2.31 -20.59 -20.51
CA ASP A 502 -1.98 -21.82 -19.79
C ASP A 502 -2.36 -21.70 -18.30
N PHE A 503 -2.15 -20.55 -17.67
CA PHE A 503 -2.58 -20.31 -16.29
C PHE A 503 -4.08 -20.56 -16.11
N VAL A 504 -4.93 -19.91 -16.93
CA VAL A 504 -6.39 -20.10 -16.87
C VAL A 504 -6.80 -21.54 -17.19
N ARG A 505 -5.99 -22.27 -17.97
CA ARG A 505 -6.25 -23.65 -18.35
C ARG A 505 -5.90 -24.67 -17.26
N TYR A 506 -4.77 -24.50 -16.58
CA TYR A 506 -4.24 -25.49 -15.63
C TYR A 506 -4.61 -25.20 -14.17
N PHE A 507 -4.75 -23.93 -13.78
CA PHE A 507 -5.14 -23.56 -12.42
C PHE A 507 -6.66 -23.57 -12.25
N SER A 508 -7.10 -23.95 -11.06
CA SER A 508 -8.52 -24.10 -10.73
C SER A 508 -9.07 -22.87 -10.01
N ARG A 509 -8.27 -22.26 -9.12
CA ARG A 509 -8.71 -21.14 -8.29
C ARG A 509 -7.65 -20.05 -8.23
N LEU A 510 -8.11 -18.80 -8.22
CA LEU A 510 -7.34 -17.61 -7.94
C LEU A 510 -7.91 -16.95 -6.68
N GLU A 511 -7.03 -16.57 -5.76
CA GLU A 511 -7.35 -15.95 -4.49
C GLU A 511 -6.67 -14.57 -4.44
N LEU A 512 -7.46 -13.53 -4.17
CA LEU A 512 -7.01 -12.12 -4.16
C LEU A 512 -7.22 -11.56 -2.74
N CYS A 513 -6.18 -11.13 -2.05
CA CYS A 513 -6.29 -10.46 -0.76
C CYS A 513 -6.03 -8.95 -0.92
N HIS A 514 -7.11 -8.17 -0.91
CA HIS A 514 -7.09 -6.72 -1.04
C HIS A 514 -6.72 -6.07 0.29
N LEU A 515 -5.51 -5.53 0.35
CA LEU A 515 -5.00 -4.86 1.54
C LEU A 515 -5.75 -3.56 1.83
N GLY A 516 -6.21 -3.41 3.07
CA GLY A 516 -6.83 -2.19 3.56
C GLY A 516 -5.79 -1.08 3.85
N PRO A 517 -6.24 0.16 4.09
CA PRO A 517 -5.35 1.27 4.42
C PRO A 517 -4.45 1.00 5.63
N GLU A 518 -4.96 0.30 6.66
CA GLU A 518 -4.21 -0.06 7.87
C GLU A 518 -3.09 -1.08 7.60
N SER A 519 -3.33 -2.05 6.72
CA SER A 519 -2.35 -3.04 6.29
C SER A 519 -1.18 -2.40 5.55
N ILE A 520 -1.44 -1.30 4.84
CA ILE A 520 -0.44 -0.54 4.07
C ILE A 520 0.25 0.51 4.95
N ALA A 521 -0.42 1.04 5.97
CA ALA A 521 0.10 2.08 6.87
C ALA A 521 1.32 1.63 7.70
N TYR A 522 1.50 0.32 7.90
CA TYR A 522 2.66 -0.27 8.58
C TYR A 522 3.81 -0.68 7.66
N SER A 523 3.73 -0.47 6.33
CA SER A 523 4.86 -0.70 5.43
C SER A 523 5.91 0.41 5.58
N PRO A 524 7.06 0.15 6.21
CA PRO A 524 8.11 1.13 6.40
C PRO A 524 9.10 1.00 5.24
N GLY A 525 8.72 1.58 4.10
CA GLY A 525 9.60 1.69 2.96
C GLY A 525 8.89 2.28 1.76
N PRO A 526 9.65 2.76 0.74
CA PRO A 526 9.07 3.39 -0.42
C PRO A 526 8.08 2.41 -1.08
N VAL A 527 6.80 2.77 -0.98
CA VAL A 527 5.80 2.41 -1.98
C VAL A 527 6.43 2.81 -3.29
N ASN A 528 6.86 1.80 -4.05
CA ASN A 528 7.55 1.94 -5.31
C ASN A 528 6.89 3.07 -6.11
N ARG A 529 7.53 4.23 -6.30
CA ARG A 529 6.90 5.44 -6.85
C ARG A 529 6.51 5.40 -8.33
N ARG A 530 6.43 4.21 -8.92
CA ARG A 530 5.76 3.99 -10.20
C ARG A 530 4.23 3.97 -10.09
N CYS A 531 3.71 4.39 -8.95
CA CYS A 531 2.45 3.90 -8.42
C CYS A 531 1.76 5.05 -7.70
N ASN A 532 1.14 5.95 -8.45
CA ASN A 532 0.02 6.78 -7.95
C ASN A 532 -1.15 5.85 -7.59
N LYS A 533 -0.95 4.92 -6.65
CA LYS A 533 -1.86 3.80 -6.39
C LYS A 533 -3.02 4.27 -5.52
N ARG A 534 -4.23 4.16 -6.07
CA ARG A 534 -5.49 4.31 -5.35
C ARG A 534 -5.58 3.22 -4.27
N GLN A 535 -5.94 3.63 -3.06
CA GLN A 535 -6.18 2.72 -1.93
C GLN A 535 -7.66 2.29 -1.92
N TRP A 536 -7.97 1.10 -1.40
CA TRP A 536 -9.35 0.71 -1.13
C TRP A 536 -9.90 1.54 0.04
N GLU A 537 -11.10 2.09 -0.13
CA GLU A 537 -11.89 2.58 1.01
C GLU A 537 -12.59 1.38 1.65
N MET A 538 -12.35 1.17 2.94
CA MET A 538 -12.88 0.03 3.68
C MET A 538 -13.81 0.54 4.79
N ILE A 539 -14.94 -0.14 4.92
CA ILE A 539 -15.87 -0.01 6.02
C ILE A 539 -16.05 -1.48 6.53
N CYS A 540 -15.83 -1.78 7.83
CA CYS A 540 -16.03 -3.09 8.57
C CYS A 540 -17.13 -3.17 9.74
N GLU A 541 -18.39 -3.59 9.52
CA GLU A 541 -19.54 -3.39 10.44
C GLU A 541 -19.75 -4.69 11.23
N GLU A 542 -20.21 -4.57 12.48
CA GLU A 542 -20.50 -5.74 13.31
C GLU A 542 -22.00 -5.94 13.50
N GLY A 543 -22.42 -7.20 13.57
CA GLY A 543 -23.79 -7.59 13.82
C GLY A 543 -23.91 -9.02 14.36
N GLU A 544 -25.11 -9.38 14.79
CA GLU A 544 -25.41 -10.71 15.32
C GLU A 544 -26.77 -11.22 14.85
N TRP A 545 -26.85 -12.54 14.63
CA TRP A 545 -28.12 -13.25 14.41
C TRP A 545 -28.59 -13.88 15.72
N LEU A 546 -29.55 -13.23 16.36
CA LEU A 546 -30.20 -13.73 17.56
C LEU A 546 -31.48 -14.48 17.19
N ARG A 547 -31.59 -15.71 17.69
CA ARG A 547 -32.80 -16.52 17.55
C ARG A 547 -34.02 -15.74 18.07
N ASN A 548 -35.12 -15.77 17.32
CA ASN A 548 -36.38 -15.06 17.61
C ASN A 548 -36.27 -13.52 17.62
N SER A 549 -35.20 -12.96 17.07
CA SER A 549 -35.04 -11.51 16.90
C SER A 549 -34.47 -11.20 15.52
N THR A 550 -33.14 -11.22 15.36
CA THR A 550 -32.46 -10.80 14.12
C THR A 550 -32.11 -11.95 13.18
N ALA A 551 -32.32 -13.21 13.58
CA ALA A 551 -32.15 -14.39 12.70
C ALA A 551 -33.33 -14.53 11.72
N GLY A 552 -33.38 -13.65 10.71
CA GLY A 552 -34.49 -13.54 9.76
C GLY A 552 -34.51 -14.59 8.64
N GLY A 553 -33.40 -15.30 8.43
CA GLY A 553 -33.22 -16.26 7.35
C GLY A 553 -32.98 -15.59 5.99
N CYS A 554 -32.84 -16.38 4.93
CA CYS A 554 -32.62 -15.90 3.56
C CYS A 554 -33.90 -15.37 2.89
N SER A 555 -33.78 -14.84 1.66
CA SER A 555 -34.91 -14.26 0.91
C SER A 555 -36.12 -15.19 0.70
N ASN A 556 -35.94 -16.51 0.90
CA ASN A 556 -37.00 -17.51 0.84
C ASN A 556 -37.99 -17.40 2.01
N PHE A 557 -37.66 -16.65 3.06
CA PHE A 557 -38.47 -16.46 4.27
C PHE A 557 -38.99 -15.01 4.37
N PRO A 558 -39.93 -14.58 3.50
CA PRO A 558 -40.33 -13.17 3.40
C PRO A 558 -41.03 -12.61 4.65
N ASN A 559 -41.45 -13.47 5.57
CA ASN A 559 -42.10 -13.08 6.83
C ASN A 559 -41.09 -12.70 7.92
N THR A 560 -39.82 -13.07 7.77
CA THR A 560 -38.77 -12.85 8.78
C THR A 560 -37.53 -12.19 8.19
N PHE A 561 -37.34 -12.24 6.86
CA PHE A 561 -36.19 -11.68 6.15
C PHE A 561 -35.85 -10.23 6.53
N TYR A 562 -36.87 -9.38 6.68
CA TYR A 562 -36.70 -7.96 7.02
C TYR A 562 -36.14 -7.71 8.43
N MET A 563 -36.13 -8.74 9.28
CA MET A 563 -35.59 -8.69 10.65
C MET A 563 -34.06 -8.86 10.69
N ASN A 564 -33.44 -9.32 9.61
CA ASN A 564 -31.98 -9.38 9.53
C ASN A 564 -31.36 -7.97 9.72
N PRO A 565 -30.13 -7.89 10.23
CA PRO A 565 -29.39 -6.63 10.30
C PRO A 565 -29.34 -5.91 8.93
N GLN A 566 -29.32 -4.58 8.93
CA GLN A 566 -29.35 -3.79 7.70
C GLN A 566 -28.18 -2.80 7.69
N PHE A 567 -27.29 -2.93 6.71
CA PHE A 567 -26.08 -2.10 6.62
C PHE A 567 -26.13 -1.19 5.41
N HIS A 568 -25.91 0.11 5.62
CA HIS A 568 -25.99 1.10 4.55
C HIS A 568 -24.61 1.36 3.93
N VAL A 569 -24.57 1.46 2.59
CA VAL A 569 -23.34 1.77 1.85
C VAL A 569 -23.63 2.76 0.72
N GLU A 570 -22.69 3.65 0.44
CA GLU A 570 -22.72 4.55 -0.70
C GLU A 570 -21.69 4.10 -1.74
N VAL A 571 -22.15 3.89 -2.98
CA VAL A 571 -21.27 3.61 -4.12
C VAL A 571 -21.06 4.92 -4.86
N VAL A 572 -19.80 5.38 -4.88
CA VAL A 572 -19.36 6.59 -5.58
C VAL A 572 -19.06 6.26 -7.05
N GLY A 573 -18.78 7.29 -7.87
CA GLY A 573 -18.57 7.18 -9.33
C GLY A 573 -17.58 6.09 -9.78
N PRO A 574 -17.57 5.77 -11.10
CA PRO A 574 -16.75 4.70 -11.68
C PRO A 574 -15.24 4.88 -11.46
N ASP A 575 -14.50 3.77 -11.51
CA ASP A 575 -13.04 3.82 -11.57
C ASP A 575 -12.57 4.48 -12.89
N GLU A 576 -11.38 5.10 -12.92
CA GLU A 576 -10.86 5.80 -14.11
C GLU A 576 -10.75 4.91 -15.36
N SER A 577 -10.59 3.60 -15.15
CA SER A 577 -10.51 2.57 -16.19
C SER A 577 -11.86 2.01 -16.64
N ASP A 578 -12.95 2.32 -15.91
CA ASP A 578 -14.27 1.77 -16.21
C ASP A 578 -15.02 2.66 -17.21
N THR A 579 -15.41 2.06 -18.33
CA THR A 579 -16.20 2.74 -19.37
C THR A 579 -17.71 2.58 -19.20
N ASP A 580 -18.16 1.77 -18.22
CA ASP A 580 -19.56 1.40 -18.03
C ASP A 580 -20.34 2.35 -17.10
N GLY A 581 -19.65 3.29 -16.46
CA GLY A 581 -20.25 4.28 -15.55
C GLY A 581 -20.65 3.74 -14.18
N ASN A 582 -20.24 2.51 -13.83
CA ASN A 582 -20.56 1.87 -12.55
C ASN A 582 -19.39 1.92 -11.57
N GLY A 583 -19.68 2.06 -10.28
CA GLY A 583 -18.69 1.92 -9.20
C GLY A 583 -18.46 0.45 -8.83
N THR A 584 -17.25 0.15 -8.34
CA THR A 584 -16.87 -1.17 -7.83
C THR A 584 -17.15 -1.28 -6.33
N LEU A 585 -17.94 -2.27 -5.91
CA LEU A 585 -18.17 -2.63 -4.50
C LEU A 585 -17.73 -4.07 -4.25
N VAL A 586 -16.94 -4.30 -3.21
CA VAL A 586 -16.58 -5.66 -2.74
C VAL A 586 -17.17 -5.83 -1.35
N VAL A 587 -17.92 -6.92 -1.13
CA VAL A 587 -18.59 -7.22 0.14
C VAL A 587 -18.12 -8.57 0.64
N GLY A 588 -17.48 -8.59 1.82
CA GLY A 588 -17.18 -9.78 2.60
C GLY A 588 -18.06 -9.88 3.84
N LEU A 589 -18.69 -11.04 4.04
CA LEU A 589 -19.49 -11.35 5.22
C LEU A 589 -18.83 -12.52 5.96
N MET A 590 -18.42 -12.28 7.21
CA MET A 590 -17.69 -13.25 8.04
C MET A 590 -18.52 -13.70 9.26
N GLN A 591 -18.34 -14.95 9.68
CA GLN A 591 -18.93 -15.50 10.91
C GLN A 591 -17.85 -15.78 11.98
N LYS A 592 -18.06 -15.25 13.19
CA LYS A 592 -17.07 -15.27 14.29
C LYS A 592 -17.26 -16.44 15.26
N GLY A 593 -16.15 -16.93 15.84
CA GLY A 593 -16.16 -17.73 17.07
C GLY A 593 -16.64 -19.19 16.95
N LEU A 594 -16.73 -19.75 15.74
CA LEU A 594 -17.18 -21.13 15.52
C LEU A 594 -16.07 -22.16 15.72
N ARG A 595 -14.84 -21.83 15.29
CA ARG A 595 -13.67 -22.72 15.40
C ARG A 595 -13.26 -22.96 16.86
N GLU A 596 -13.25 -21.92 17.68
CA GLU A 596 -12.97 -22.00 19.13
C GLU A 596 -14.00 -22.88 19.88
N LYS A 597 -15.24 -22.91 19.38
CA LYS A 597 -16.34 -23.68 19.97
C LYS A 597 -16.48 -25.07 19.34
N HIS A 598 -15.63 -25.43 18.38
CA HIS A 598 -15.72 -26.65 17.58
C HIS A 598 -17.10 -26.83 16.91
N ILE A 599 -17.72 -25.72 16.47
CA ILE A 599 -18.99 -25.70 15.74
C ILE A 599 -18.68 -25.57 14.24
N GLU A 600 -19.38 -26.34 13.40
CA GLU A 600 -19.26 -26.20 11.94
C GLU A 600 -19.80 -24.85 11.46
N PRO A 601 -19.18 -24.20 10.46
CA PRO A 601 -19.68 -22.95 9.90
C PRO A 601 -21.12 -23.04 9.39
N HIS A 602 -21.93 -22.01 9.66
CA HIS A 602 -23.27 -21.90 9.08
C HIS A 602 -23.19 -21.56 7.59
N VAL A 603 -24.23 -21.93 6.84
CA VAL A 603 -24.38 -21.51 5.44
C VAL A 603 -24.83 -20.04 5.42
N ILE A 604 -23.93 -19.15 4.99
CA ILE A 604 -24.14 -17.69 4.98
C ILE A 604 -24.19 -17.14 3.55
N GLY A 605 -24.88 -16.00 3.39
CA GLY A 605 -24.96 -15.24 2.14
C GLY A 605 -25.40 -13.80 2.39
N TYR A 606 -25.55 -12.99 1.34
CA TYR A 606 -26.08 -11.63 1.48
C TYR A 606 -26.82 -11.16 0.23
N SER A 607 -27.68 -10.16 0.40
CA SER A 607 -28.36 -9.45 -0.69
C SER A 607 -28.16 -7.93 -0.58
N VAL A 608 -28.04 -7.28 -1.73
CA VAL A 608 -27.89 -5.82 -1.85
C VAL A 608 -29.13 -5.24 -2.50
N PHE A 609 -29.74 -4.24 -1.87
CA PHE A 609 -30.90 -3.52 -2.40
C PHE A 609 -30.58 -2.05 -2.61
N ARG A 610 -31.15 -1.45 -3.66
CA ARG A 610 -31.00 -0.02 -3.92
C ARG A 610 -32.01 0.76 -3.10
N MET A 611 -31.55 1.82 -2.44
CA MET A 611 -32.42 2.70 -1.66
C MET A 611 -33.20 3.66 -2.58
N PRO A 612 -34.50 3.88 -2.34
CA PRO A 612 -35.23 4.95 -3.00
C PRO A 612 -34.64 6.31 -2.63
N PRO A 613 -34.54 7.27 -3.57
CA PRO A 613 -33.99 8.61 -3.30
C PRO A 613 -34.74 9.40 -2.20
N SER A 614 -35.98 9.00 -1.90
CA SER A 614 -36.84 9.62 -0.90
C SER A 614 -36.78 8.96 0.49
N ALA A 615 -36.03 7.87 0.65
CA ALA A 615 -35.94 7.14 1.91
C ALA A 615 -34.93 7.81 2.87
N PRO A 616 -35.29 8.06 4.14
CA PRO A 616 -34.35 8.63 5.11
C PRO A 616 -33.23 7.64 5.46
N ASN A 617 -31.98 8.14 5.54
CA ASN A 617 -30.75 7.34 5.72
C ASN A 617 -30.70 6.48 7.00
N ASN A 618 -31.54 6.73 8.01
CA ASN A 618 -31.49 6.06 9.32
C ASN A 618 -32.72 5.20 9.63
N ARG A 619 -33.54 4.83 8.63
CA ARG A 619 -34.75 4.02 8.87
C ARG A 619 -34.57 2.60 8.38
N LEU A 620 -34.81 1.64 9.27
CA LEU A 620 -34.91 0.23 8.91
C LEU A 620 -36.02 0.02 7.87
N LEU A 621 -35.69 -0.73 6.83
CA LEU A 621 -36.61 -1.13 5.78
C LEU A 621 -37.54 -2.20 6.31
N ASP A 622 -38.83 -2.05 5.99
CA ASP A 622 -39.88 -2.93 6.48
C ASP A 622 -40.14 -4.10 5.53
N ARG A 623 -40.97 -5.05 5.98
CA ARG A 623 -41.42 -6.20 5.19
C ARG A 623 -41.96 -5.79 3.82
N LYS A 624 -42.71 -4.68 3.76
CA LYS A 624 -43.34 -4.21 2.53
C LYS A 624 -42.29 -3.85 1.49
N PHE A 625 -41.20 -3.18 1.90
CA PHE A 625 -40.10 -2.83 1.00
C PHE A 625 -39.52 -4.07 0.31
N PHE A 626 -39.17 -5.12 1.06
CA PHE A 626 -38.54 -6.32 0.51
C PHE A 626 -39.48 -7.17 -0.34
N MET A 627 -40.79 -7.09 -0.10
CA MET A 627 -41.78 -7.74 -0.96
C MET A 627 -41.98 -7.02 -2.30
N THR A 628 -41.71 -5.72 -2.37
CA THR A 628 -41.92 -4.92 -3.59
C THR A 628 -40.66 -4.67 -4.40
N ASN A 629 -39.48 -4.82 -3.81
CA ASN A 629 -38.21 -4.52 -4.46
C ASN A 629 -37.35 -5.78 -4.56
N SER A 630 -36.75 -6.00 -5.73
CA SER A 630 -35.78 -7.07 -5.92
C SER A 630 -34.37 -6.61 -5.55
N SER A 631 -33.54 -7.55 -5.10
CA SER A 631 -32.10 -7.32 -4.90
C SER A 631 -31.44 -6.92 -6.22
N VAL A 632 -30.54 -5.93 -6.18
CA VAL A 632 -29.72 -5.51 -7.32
C VAL A 632 -28.44 -6.34 -7.47
N ALA A 633 -27.97 -6.91 -6.37
CA ALA A 633 -26.84 -7.84 -6.30
C ALA A 633 -27.04 -8.78 -5.10
N ARG A 634 -26.30 -9.90 -5.10
CA ARG A 634 -26.33 -10.92 -4.04
C ARG A 634 -24.99 -11.64 -3.99
N SER A 635 -24.71 -12.33 -2.90
CA SER A 635 -23.55 -13.22 -2.83
C SER A 635 -23.60 -14.24 -3.99
N PRO A 636 -22.44 -14.58 -4.57
CA PRO A 636 -22.39 -15.49 -5.73
C PRO A 636 -22.91 -16.90 -5.37
N VAL A 637 -22.66 -17.32 -4.13
CA VAL A 637 -23.13 -18.57 -3.55
C VAL A 637 -23.51 -18.35 -2.09
N PHE A 638 -24.34 -19.25 -1.56
CA PHE A 638 -24.47 -19.46 -0.13
C PHE A 638 -23.53 -20.60 0.26
N ILE A 639 -22.69 -20.39 1.27
CA ILE A 639 -21.60 -21.32 1.56
C ILE A 639 -21.33 -21.43 3.06
N ASN A 640 -20.99 -22.64 3.50
CA ASN A 640 -20.59 -22.96 4.87
C ASN A 640 -19.08 -22.74 5.07
N MET A 641 -18.63 -21.52 4.78
CA MET A 641 -17.23 -21.09 5.02
C MET A 641 -17.19 -19.94 6.02
N ARG A 642 -16.00 -19.69 6.59
CA ARG A 642 -15.77 -18.58 7.52
C ARG A 642 -16.23 -17.23 6.95
N GLU A 643 -16.03 -17.04 5.66
CA GLU A 643 -16.38 -15.83 4.92
C GLU A 643 -17.07 -16.17 3.60
N VAL A 644 -18.02 -15.34 3.19
CA VAL A 644 -18.50 -15.25 1.80
C VAL A 644 -18.20 -13.86 1.24
N CYS A 645 -17.46 -13.79 0.14
CA CYS A 645 -17.11 -12.54 -0.52
C CYS A 645 -17.71 -12.45 -1.93
N GLY A 646 -18.00 -11.24 -2.40
CA GLY A 646 -18.40 -11.00 -3.78
C GLY A 646 -18.13 -9.58 -4.26
N ARG A 647 -17.72 -9.48 -5.53
CA ARG A 647 -17.45 -8.23 -6.25
C ARG A 647 -18.65 -7.84 -7.12
N HIS A 648 -19.09 -6.60 -7.01
CA HIS A 648 -20.28 -6.06 -7.68
C HIS A 648 -19.96 -4.76 -8.41
N LYS A 649 -20.49 -4.61 -9.63
CA LYS A 649 -20.53 -3.35 -10.36
C LYS A 649 -21.91 -2.74 -10.23
N LEU A 650 -22.01 -1.60 -9.54
CA LEU A 650 -23.28 -0.96 -9.22
C LEU A 650 -23.30 0.49 -9.70
N LYS A 651 -24.47 0.98 -10.08
CA LYS A 651 -24.62 2.41 -10.42
C LYS A 651 -24.35 3.26 -9.18
N PRO A 652 -23.80 4.48 -9.32
CA PRO A 652 -23.62 5.37 -8.17
C PRO A 652 -24.94 5.62 -7.41
N GLY A 653 -24.86 5.61 -6.08
CA GLY A 653 -26.01 5.84 -5.18
C GLY A 653 -25.95 5.05 -3.86
N HIS A 654 -27.04 5.13 -3.09
CA HIS A 654 -27.15 4.47 -1.79
C HIS A 654 -27.77 3.08 -1.89
N TYR A 655 -27.20 2.15 -1.15
CA TYR A 655 -27.60 0.75 -1.07
C TYR A 655 -27.70 0.29 0.38
N VAL A 656 -28.44 -0.79 0.58
CA VAL A 656 -28.48 -1.55 1.83
C VAL A 656 -28.00 -2.98 1.56
N ILE A 657 -27.19 -3.51 2.46
CA ILE A 657 -26.72 -4.90 2.45
C ILE A 657 -27.43 -5.63 3.59
N ILE A 658 -28.03 -6.77 3.26
CA ILE A 658 -28.73 -7.66 4.18
C ILE A 658 -27.92 -8.95 4.26
N PRO A 659 -27.31 -9.28 5.42
CA PRO A 659 -26.66 -10.55 5.63
C PRO A 659 -27.70 -11.64 5.95
N GLU A 660 -27.49 -12.84 5.44
CA GLU A 660 -28.48 -13.91 5.40
C GLU A 660 -27.91 -15.23 5.93
N LEU A 661 -28.76 -16.00 6.61
CA LEU A 661 -28.53 -17.41 6.95
C LEU A 661 -29.45 -18.28 6.11
N ASP A 662 -28.94 -19.37 5.52
CA ASP A 662 -29.75 -20.31 4.73
C ASP A 662 -30.57 -21.29 5.60
N ASP A 663 -30.27 -21.35 6.90
CA ASP A 663 -30.81 -22.39 7.78
C ASP A 663 -32.34 -22.32 7.97
N ASP A 664 -32.97 -23.49 7.93
CA ASP A 664 -34.38 -23.77 8.26
C ASP A 664 -34.60 -23.65 9.79
N THR A 665 -34.12 -22.57 10.42
CA THR A 665 -34.57 -22.16 11.75
C THR A 665 -36.03 -21.72 11.61
N ARG A 666 -36.94 -22.69 11.49
CA ARG A 666 -38.37 -22.50 11.29
C ARG A 666 -38.92 -21.57 12.36
N ILE A 667 -39.10 -20.31 11.99
CA ILE A 667 -39.94 -19.38 12.74
C ILE A 667 -41.32 -19.46 12.10
N THR A 668 -42.22 -20.20 12.73
CA THR A 668 -43.63 -20.25 12.32
C THR A 668 -44.36 -19.18 13.13
N PHE A 669 -44.54 -17.98 12.57
CA PHE A 669 -45.50 -17.02 13.15
C PHE A 669 -46.87 -17.27 12.51
N MET A 670 -47.88 -17.54 13.32
CA MET A 670 -49.27 -17.47 12.89
C MET A 670 -49.71 -16.00 12.92
N ASP A 671 -50.25 -15.49 11.81
CA ASP A 671 -50.73 -14.11 11.71
C ASP A 671 -51.83 -13.85 12.77
N GLY A 672 -51.57 -12.93 13.71
CA GLY A 672 -52.55 -12.41 14.65
C GLY A 672 -53.31 -11.20 14.08
N PRO A 673 -54.60 -11.00 14.40
CA PRO A 673 -55.40 -9.93 13.81
C PRO A 673 -55.03 -8.53 14.35
N ASP A 674 -55.03 -7.54 13.44
CA ASP A 674 -54.82 -6.12 13.75
C ASP A 674 -55.91 -5.56 14.69
N HIS A 675 -55.52 -5.12 15.88
CA HIS A 675 -56.38 -4.32 16.76
C HIS A 675 -55.76 -2.94 17.04
N PRO A 676 -56.46 -1.83 16.72
CA PRO A 676 -55.96 -0.49 16.95
C PRO A 676 -55.94 -0.15 18.45
N ILE A 677 -54.82 0.41 18.91
CA ILE A 677 -54.64 0.93 20.27
C ILE A 677 -55.53 2.18 20.44
N ARG A 678 -56.54 2.12 21.32
CA ARG A 678 -57.39 3.27 21.66
C ARG A 678 -56.72 4.13 22.73
N THR A 679 -56.73 5.45 22.54
CA THR A 679 -56.38 6.45 23.57
C THR A 679 -57.38 6.37 24.74
N ALA A 680 -56.91 6.68 25.96
CA ALA A 680 -57.72 6.60 27.18
C ALA A 680 -58.92 7.56 27.12
N ASP A 681 -60.10 7.10 27.55
CA ASP A 681 -61.31 7.89 27.71
C ASP A 681 -61.43 8.44 29.15
N ASP A 682 -62.20 9.52 29.34
CA ASP A 682 -62.34 10.20 30.64
C ASP A 682 -62.87 9.27 31.75
N ASN A 683 -63.67 8.27 31.38
CA ASN A 683 -64.21 7.24 32.28
C ASN A 683 -63.10 6.36 32.89
N LEU A 684 -62.04 6.05 32.14
CA LEU A 684 -60.91 5.29 32.66
C LEU A 684 -60.08 6.12 33.65
N ILE A 685 -59.91 7.42 33.38
CA ILE A 685 -59.14 8.33 34.25
C ILE A 685 -59.84 8.48 35.59
N GLU A 686 -61.17 8.62 35.61
CA GLU A 686 -61.96 8.67 36.85
C GLU A 686 -61.83 7.38 37.68
N LYS A 687 -61.89 6.21 37.04
CA LYS A 687 -61.68 4.91 37.72
C LYS A 687 -60.26 4.79 38.29
N LEU A 688 -59.26 5.26 37.56
CA LEU A 688 -57.87 5.27 38.02
C LEU A 688 -57.68 6.19 39.24
N GLN A 689 -58.34 7.34 39.27
CA GLN A 689 -58.30 8.25 40.43
C GLN A 689 -58.87 7.59 41.69
N VAL A 690 -60.00 6.87 41.56
CA VAL A 690 -60.61 6.16 42.70
C VAL A 690 -59.67 5.07 43.25
N VAL A 691 -59.04 4.30 42.36
CA VAL A 691 -58.07 3.27 42.76
C VAL A 691 -56.82 3.89 43.38
N PHE A 692 -56.28 4.95 42.78
CA PHE A 692 -55.12 5.68 43.30
C PHE A 692 -55.38 6.20 44.72
N ASN A 693 -56.49 6.91 44.94
CA ASN A 693 -56.82 7.49 46.25
C ASN A 693 -56.99 6.42 47.33
N LYS A 694 -57.47 5.23 46.97
CA LYS A 694 -57.60 4.09 47.90
C LYS A 694 -56.24 3.53 48.33
N ILE A 695 -55.23 3.61 47.47
CA ILE A 695 -53.91 2.99 47.69
C ILE A 695 -52.91 4.00 48.26
N ALA A 696 -52.91 5.24 47.74
CA ALA A 696 -52.07 6.33 48.22
C ALA A 696 -52.43 6.77 49.65
N GLY A 697 -53.65 6.50 50.13
CA GLY A 697 -54.06 6.79 51.50
C GLY A 697 -53.93 8.29 51.87
N PRO A 698 -53.71 8.62 53.16
CA PRO A 698 -53.59 10.01 53.61
C PRO A 698 -52.35 10.75 53.10
N THR A 699 -51.35 10.02 52.61
CA THR A 699 -50.08 10.57 52.14
C THR A 699 -50.16 11.14 50.73
N GLY A 700 -51.21 10.80 49.96
CA GLY A 700 -51.43 11.35 48.62
C GLY A 700 -50.43 10.89 47.55
N ALA A 701 -49.51 9.99 47.89
CA ALA A 701 -48.48 9.45 47.01
C ALA A 701 -48.33 7.92 47.19
N ILE A 702 -48.03 7.23 46.09
CA ILE A 702 -47.77 5.78 46.06
C ILE A 702 -46.27 5.51 46.22
N THR A 703 -45.91 4.67 47.18
CA THR A 703 -44.52 4.22 47.39
C THR A 703 -44.13 3.08 46.44
N TYR A 704 -42.83 2.85 46.22
CA TYR A 704 -42.37 1.77 45.33
C TYR A 704 -42.86 0.37 45.73
N THR A 705 -43.06 0.11 47.03
CA THR A 705 -43.61 -1.17 47.51
C THR A 705 -45.06 -1.33 47.11
N GLN A 706 -45.86 -0.26 47.25
CA GLN A 706 -47.26 -0.27 46.82
C GLN A 706 -47.36 -0.35 45.29
N LEU A 707 -46.49 0.35 44.56
CA LEU A 707 -46.40 0.25 43.11
C LEU A 707 -46.10 -1.19 42.66
N GLN A 708 -45.15 -1.87 43.31
CA GLN A 708 -44.84 -3.27 43.03
C GLN A 708 -46.08 -4.16 43.18
N ASP A 709 -46.82 -4.01 44.28
CA ASP A 709 -48.01 -4.82 44.55
C ASP A 709 -49.10 -4.59 43.49
N ILE A 710 -49.33 -3.33 43.09
CA ILE A 710 -50.28 -2.97 42.04
C ILE A 710 -49.88 -3.60 40.70
N LEU A 711 -48.60 -3.47 40.32
CA LEU A 711 -48.10 -4.00 39.05
C LEU A 711 -48.21 -5.53 39.04
N ASN A 712 -47.88 -6.19 40.15
CA ASN A 712 -48.00 -7.65 40.24
C ASN A 712 -49.45 -8.11 40.19
N GLU A 713 -50.37 -7.43 40.87
CA GLU A 713 -51.79 -7.78 40.81
C GLU A 713 -52.38 -7.59 39.41
N ALA A 714 -51.92 -6.58 38.67
CA ALA A 714 -52.46 -6.21 37.37
C ALA A 714 -51.86 -6.95 36.16
N PHE A 715 -50.67 -7.56 36.31
CA PHE A 715 -49.95 -8.18 35.19
C PHE A 715 -49.70 -9.68 35.37
N THR A 716 -49.52 -10.20 36.58
CA THR A 716 -49.24 -11.64 36.77
C THR A 716 -50.43 -12.54 36.45
N LYS A 717 -51.66 -11.97 36.41
CA LYS A 717 -52.85 -12.67 35.93
C LYS A 717 -52.88 -12.83 34.40
N ASP A 718 -52.23 -11.90 33.68
CA ASP A 718 -52.32 -11.80 32.22
C ASP A 718 -51.05 -12.31 31.51
N PHE A 719 -49.93 -12.46 32.23
CA PHE A 719 -48.67 -12.98 31.69
C PHE A 719 -48.02 -13.98 32.66
N PRO A 720 -47.44 -15.09 32.16
CA PRO A 720 -46.71 -16.04 32.98
C PRO A 720 -45.29 -15.52 33.28
N PHE A 721 -45.11 -14.85 34.41
CA PHE A 721 -43.80 -14.45 34.95
C PHE A 721 -43.86 -14.28 36.47
N ASP A 722 -42.70 -14.27 37.15
CA ASP A 722 -42.58 -14.26 38.62
C ASP A 722 -43.01 -12.93 39.30
N GLY A 723 -43.49 -11.97 38.52
CA GLY A 723 -43.82 -10.62 38.97
C GLY A 723 -42.66 -9.63 38.87
N PHE A 724 -42.98 -8.35 38.93
CA PHE A 724 -42.06 -7.23 39.03
C PHE A 724 -41.32 -7.26 40.37
N SER A 725 -40.01 -7.05 40.31
CA SER A 725 -39.13 -6.92 41.48
C SER A 725 -39.28 -5.55 42.17
N ARG A 726 -38.79 -5.45 43.41
CA ARG A 726 -38.74 -4.17 44.15
C ARG A 726 -37.85 -3.16 43.46
N GLU A 727 -36.74 -3.62 42.89
CA GLU A 727 -35.79 -2.82 42.14
C GLU A 727 -36.44 -2.24 40.88
N THR A 728 -37.22 -3.05 40.15
CA THR A 728 -37.98 -2.59 38.98
C THR A 728 -38.99 -1.50 39.36
N ALA A 729 -39.74 -1.70 40.45
CA ALA A 729 -40.69 -0.70 40.93
C ALA A 729 -40.00 0.58 41.41
N ARG A 730 -38.83 0.49 42.06
CA ARG A 730 -38.01 1.66 42.43
C ARG A 730 -37.52 2.41 41.20
N SER A 731 -37.04 1.71 40.17
CA SER A 731 -36.57 2.32 38.93
C SER A 731 -37.71 3.02 38.17
N MET A 732 -38.89 2.40 38.11
CA MET A 732 -40.08 3.02 37.50
C MET A 732 -40.53 4.26 38.27
N MET A 733 -40.48 4.22 39.61
CA MET A 733 -40.78 5.38 40.44
C MET A 733 -39.77 6.50 40.21
N ALA A 734 -38.47 6.22 40.27
CA ALA A 734 -37.42 7.21 40.03
C ALA A 734 -37.48 7.84 38.62
N LEU A 735 -38.00 7.10 37.63
CA LEU A 735 -38.20 7.62 36.27
C LEU A 735 -39.38 8.60 36.17
N MET A 736 -40.36 8.49 37.07
CA MET A 736 -41.64 9.20 36.99
C MET A 736 -41.83 10.29 38.07
N ASP A 737 -41.09 10.17 39.18
CA ASP A 737 -41.04 11.10 40.32
C ASP A 737 -40.30 12.39 39.91
N ALA A 738 -41.02 13.24 39.18
CA ALA A 738 -40.47 14.49 38.63
C ALA A 738 -40.36 15.57 39.70
N ASP A 739 -41.14 15.46 40.79
CA ASP A 739 -41.12 16.38 41.92
C ASP A 739 -40.14 15.98 43.04
N LEU A 740 -39.45 14.84 42.89
CA LEU A 740 -38.46 14.30 43.82
C LEU A 740 -39.04 14.03 45.22
N SER A 741 -40.34 13.75 45.30
CA SER A 741 -41.05 13.49 46.55
C SER A 741 -40.73 12.11 47.14
N GLY A 742 -40.15 11.19 46.36
CA GLY A 742 -39.87 9.82 46.75
C GLY A 742 -41.11 8.91 46.69
N GLY A 743 -42.19 9.38 46.08
CA GLY A 743 -43.43 8.65 45.80
C GLY A 743 -44.08 9.16 44.52
N LEU A 744 -45.11 8.46 44.02
CA LEU A 744 -45.83 8.91 42.82
C LEU A 744 -47.13 9.61 43.19
N GLY A 745 -47.24 10.88 42.81
CA GLY A 745 -48.52 11.60 42.78
C GLY A 745 -49.46 11.04 41.70
N PHE A 746 -50.72 11.49 41.69
CA PHE A 746 -51.71 10.93 40.76
C PHE A 746 -51.34 11.13 39.30
N ASP A 747 -50.85 12.31 38.92
CA ASP A 747 -50.51 12.60 37.52
C ASP A 747 -49.30 11.80 37.03
N GLU A 748 -48.32 11.57 37.89
CA GLU A 748 -47.14 10.74 37.61
C GLU A 748 -47.53 9.26 37.52
N PHE A 749 -48.34 8.77 38.47
CA PHE A 749 -48.88 7.41 38.43
C PHE A 749 -49.77 7.18 37.20
N LYS A 750 -50.63 8.13 36.85
CA LYS A 750 -51.48 8.08 35.65
C LYS A 750 -50.63 7.97 34.39
N LYS A 751 -49.58 8.78 34.27
CA LYS A 751 -48.66 8.74 33.14
C LYS A 751 -47.97 7.38 33.04
N LEU A 752 -47.39 6.90 34.15
CA LEU A 752 -46.77 5.58 34.23
C LEU A 752 -47.76 4.46 33.86
N TRP A 753 -48.99 4.53 34.35
CA TRP A 753 -50.02 3.54 34.08
C TRP A 753 -50.44 3.52 32.60
N MET A 754 -50.52 4.68 31.95
CA MET A 754 -50.82 4.76 30.51
C MET A 754 -49.69 4.14 29.67
N GLU A 755 -48.44 4.47 29.99
CA GLU A 755 -47.26 3.85 29.36
C GLU A 755 -47.33 2.32 29.54
N LEU A 756 -47.50 1.84 30.76
CA LEU A 756 -47.57 0.41 31.05
C LEU A 756 -48.71 -0.31 30.32
N ARG A 757 -49.84 0.35 30.03
CA ARG A 757 -50.91 -0.22 29.20
C ARG A 757 -50.50 -0.37 27.74
N ILE A 758 -49.74 0.59 27.20
CA ILE A 758 -49.18 0.48 25.85
C ILE A 758 -48.19 -0.69 25.81
N TRP A 759 -47.30 -0.78 26.79
CA TRP A 759 -46.34 -1.88 26.93
C TRP A 759 -47.02 -3.24 27.12
N LYS A 760 -48.13 -3.28 27.87
CA LYS A 760 -48.97 -4.48 28.04
C LYS A 760 -49.48 -4.99 26.70
N VAL A 761 -50.08 -4.09 25.90
CA VAL A 761 -50.59 -4.42 24.58
C VAL A 761 -49.47 -4.88 23.64
N LEU A 762 -48.33 -4.17 23.62
CA LEU A 762 -47.15 -4.56 22.83
C LEU A 762 -46.59 -5.94 23.24
N SER A 763 -46.62 -6.27 24.53
CA SER A 763 -46.09 -7.55 25.06
C SER A 763 -47.03 -8.72 24.74
N SER A 764 -48.34 -8.49 24.69
CA SER A 764 -49.32 -9.48 24.22
C SER A 764 -49.14 -9.86 22.75
N TYR A 765 -48.52 -9.00 21.93
CA TYR A 765 -48.22 -9.30 20.52
C TYR A 765 -46.93 -10.12 20.31
N LYS A 766 -46.09 -10.30 21.34
CA LYS A 766 -44.78 -10.97 21.23
C LYS A 766 -44.67 -12.28 22.03
N LEU A 767 -45.69 -12.65 22.78
CA LEU A 767 -45.69 -13.81 23.68
C LEU A 767 -46.76 -14.85 23.28
N PHE A 768 -46.75 -15.35 22.04
CA PHE A 768 -47.32 -16.65 21.68
C PHE A 768 -46.65 -17.23 20.44
#